data_AF-A0A3N5VPJ3-F1
#
_entry.id   AF-A0A3N5VPJ3-F1
#
_cell.length_a   1.000
_cell.length_b   1.000
_cell.length_c   1.000
_cell.angle_alpha   90.00
_cell.angle_beta   90.00
_cell.angle_gamma   90.00
#
_symmetry.space_group_name_H-M   'P 1'
#
loop_
_entity.id
_entity.type
_entity.pdbx_description
1 polymer ?
#
loop_
_entity_poly.entity_id
_entity_poly.type
_entity_poly.pdbx_seq_one_letter_code
_entity_poly.pdbx_strand_id
1 'polypeptide(L)'
;MCKRVAFLVFSLGFCLSLPASAANIVWVSFHPADNTPGSGAAGAGFTTATDKGYTDLLQANGFTVTRYVQTASPNAALLNAADLVIISRSVASGSFQDAAATSWNQITAPMMILGGYVIRQSRMGFSTGSTIPDTTGNITLTVNKPEHPIFAGIPLTNGTMTNPYAGVMNHPTTNALMRGISIVTEAPNANGTVLATVSAGLSTGPAGAMVIAEWPAGATVTHAGGAGTDMLGGRRLVFLTGGRETDGVNSETAGYFDLKPDGAKMFVNAVAYMTGVRLDAGAASAPSPSDKQEDVPRDVVLSWTPGENITAQDVYFGMALDDVNNATRTDPRGVLVSKAQTEAAFDPSGLLVFGQTYYWRVDGWEADGVTVHEGELWSFTAEPVTYAVTGIIASASSSYMTFGPENTINGSGLDENDRHSLADAAAWLTAKGAASPAWIQYEFDRVYKLHEMWVWNYNTFFESILSFGFKDVAVEYSVNGTDWTSLGDFEFAKAPAADGYEHNTTIDFTGLAAKYVRLTAKSGWGTSQQFGLSEVRFLYTPAHAREPVPASEATGVNPNVTLSWRSGREAVSHKLYLGTDRQAVADGTVPAATPGQASYAPSSLEFGTTYYWKVVEINDAASPKAWESDLWSFSTTEFLAIDNFESYANESPNRLFQAWIDGYGFSEDEFFPTGNPGNGTGAAVGHDIWTAGTPQFGKTIVEATIVNGGSKSMPLYY
;
A
#
# COMPACT_ATOMS: atom_id res chain seq x y z
N MET A 1 21.97 14.26 75.97
CA MET A 1 21.93 15.18 74.82
C MET A 1 21.22 14.48 73.67
N CYS A 2 19.96 14.85 73.43
CA CYS A 2 19.11 14.31 72.37
C CYS A 2 19.56 14.79 70.99
N LYS A 3 19.74 13.88 70.03
CA LYS A 3 19.42 14.16 68.62
C LYS A 3 18.79 12.93 67.97
N ARG A 4 17.70 13.22 67.26
CA ARG A 4 16.65 12.32 66.77
C ARG A 4 17.16 11.40 65.67
N VAL A 5 16.75 10.13 65.74
CA VAL A 5 16.72 9.18 64.60
C VAL A 5 15.52 9.59 63.74
N ALA A 6 15.78 9.99 62.50
CA ALA A 6 14.74 10.15 61.48
C ALA A 6 14.84 8.96 60.52
N PHE A 7 13.86 8.07 60.59
CA PHE A 7 13.58 7.10 59.53
C PHE A 7 13.07 7.88 58.32
N LEU A 8 13.85 7.92 57.23
CA LEU A 8 13.35 8.31 55.92
C LEU A 8 12.97 7.03 55.18
N VAL A 9 11.67 6.74 55.13
CA VAL A 9 11.09 5.73 54.23
C VAL A 9 11.13 6.33 52.84
N PHE A 10 12.08 5.89 52.00
CA PHE A 10 11.99 6.09 50.55
C PHE A 10 10.97 5.10 50.01
N SER A 11 9.74 5.58 49.82
CA SER A 11 8.74 4.93 48.98
C SER A 11 9.23 4.98 47.53
N LEU A 12 9.84 3.89 47.05
CA LEU A 12 10.02 3.64 45.62
C LEU A 12 8.63 3.50 44.99
N GLY A 13 8.13 4.59 44.41
CA GLY A 13 7.07 4.52 43.41
C GLY A 13 7.66 3.97 42.12
N PHE A 14 7.64 2.65 41.96
CA PHE A 14 7.74 2.03 40.64
C PHE A 14 6.48 2.48 39.86
N CYS A 15 6.59 3.53 39.05
CA CYS A 15 5.71 3.68 37.90
C CYS A 15 6.13 2.62 36.88
N LEU A 16 5.68 1.39 37.10
CA LEU A 16 5.51 0.42 36.04
C LEU A 16 4.43 0.99 35.13
N SER A 17 4.83 1.65 34.03
CA SER A 17 3.95 1.77 32.88
C SER A 17 3.73 0.35 32.35
N LEU A 18 2.64 -0.27 32.78
CA LEU A 18 2.13 -1.48 32.13
C LEU A 18 1.98 -1.15 30.62
N PRO A 19 2.34 -2.08 29.72
CA PRO A 19 1.99 -1.90 28.31
C PRO A 19 0.47 -1.67 28.25
N ALA A 20 0.03 -0.64 27.53
CA ALA A 20 -1.40 -0.39 27.35
C ALA A 20 -2.00 -1.65 26.71
N SER A 21 -2.88 -2.34 27.44
CA SER A 21 -3.62 -3.47 26.88
C SER A 21 -4.42 -2.97 25.69
N ALA A 22 -4.29 -3.65 24.54
CA ALA A 22 -5.14 -3.41 23.38
C ALA A 22 -6.62 -3.41 23.79
N ALA A 23 -7.39 -2.40 23.39
CA ALA A 23 -8.81 -2.33 23.75
C ALA A 23 -9.58 -3.50 23.11
N ASN A 24 -10.45 -4.12 23.91
CA ASN A 24 -11.26 -5.27 23.54
C ASN A 24 -12.60 -4.83 22.97
N ILE A 25 -12.80 -5.11 21.69
CA ILE A 25 -14.00 -4.81 20.93
C ILE A 25 -14.83 -6.08 20.78
N VAL A 26 -16.12 -6.01 21.13
CA VAL A 26 -17.08 -7.06 20.80
C VAL A 26 -17.84 -6.68 19.54
N TRP A 27 -17.63 -7.45 18.46
CA TRP A 27 -18.26 -7.27 17.15
C TRP A 27 -19.52 -8.13 17.03
N VAL A 28 -20.70 -7.52 17.08
CA VAL A 28 -22.00 -8.19 17.02
C VAL A 28 -22.44 -8.36 15.57
N SER A 29 -22.59 -9.60 15.10
CA SER A 29 -23.09 -9.90 13.74
C SER A 29 -23.79 -11.26 13.64
N PHE A 30 -24.22 -11.65 12.43
CA PHE A 30 -24.67 -13.02 12.13
C PHE A 30 -23.54 -14.07 12.21
N HIS A 31 -22.27 -13.63 12.16
CA HIS A 31 -21.14 -14.51 11.89
C HIS A 31 -20.39 -14.89 13.17
N PRO A 32 -20.23 -16.20 13.47
CA PRO A 32 -19.53 -16.65 14.68
C PRO A 32 -18.03 -16.40 14.68
N ALA A 33 -17.37 -16.33 13.52
CA ALA A 33 -15.94 -16.03 13.38
C ALA A 33 -15.64 -15.38 12.02
N ASP A 34 -14.47 -14.74 11.87
CA ASP A 34 -14.07 -14.09 10.60
C ASP A 34 -14.01 -15.09 9.43
N ASN A 35 -13.52 -16.29 9.68
CA ASN A 35 -13.42 -17.39 8.72
C ASN A 35 -14.63 -18.34 8.74
N THR A 36 -15.69 -17.99 9.47
CA THR A 36 -16.90 -18.82 9.57
C THR A 36 -18.13 -17.96 9.32
N PRO A 37 -18.57 -17.82 8.06
CA PRO A 37 -19.80 -17.11 7.74
C PRO A 37 -21.03 -17.78 8.36
N GLY A 38 -22.11 -17.00 8.46
CA GLY A 38 -23.41 -17.51 8.89
C GLY A 38 -24.01 -18.43 7.82
N SER A 39 -24.96 -19.27 8.18
CA SER A 39 -25.52 -20.27 7.25
C SER A 39 -26.12 -19.66 5.97
N GLY A 40 -26.77 -18.50 6.08
CA GLY A 40 -27.33 -17.77 4.94
C GLY A 40 -26.25 -17.18 4.04
N ALA A 41 -25.16 -16.69 4.62
CA ALA A 41 -24.01 -16.20 3.85
C ALA A 41 -23.23 -17.36 3.19
N ALA A 42 -22.96 -18.43 3.93
CA ALA A 42 -22.33 -19.63 3.38
C ALA A 42 -23.15 -20.21 2.21
N GLY A 43 -24.49 -20.24 2.35
CA GLY A 43 -25.41 -20.64 1.28
C GLY A 43 -25.40 -19.73 0.06
N ALA A 44 -24.97 -18.47 0.20
CA ALA A 44 -24.76 -17.51 -0.88
C ALA A 44 -23.33 -17.54 -1.47
N GLY A 45 -22.49 -18.50 -1.04
CA GLY A 45 -21.15 -18.73 -1.60
C GLY A 45 -20.01 -18.01 -0.85
N PHE A 46 -20.26 -17.49 0.35
CA PHE A 46 -19.21 -16.85 1.14
C PHE A 46 -18.37 -17.87 1.89
N THR A 47 -17.06 -17.62 1.94
CA THR A 47 -16.10 -18.41 2.72
C THR A 47 -15.64 -17.71 3.99
N THR A 48 -15.93 -16.43 4.14
CA THR A 48 -15.64 -15.61 5.33
C THR A 48 -16.86 -14.77 5.72
N ALA A 49 -16.88 -14.25 6.94
CA ALA A 49 -17.86 -13.24 7.35
C ALA A 49 -17.85 -12.05 6.37
N THR A 50 -19.04 -11.52 6.04
CA THR A 50 -19.20 -10.46 5.03
C THR A 50 -18.63 -9.12 5.48
N ASP A 51 -18.66 -8.90 6.79
CA ASP A 51 -18.16 -7.72 7.48
C ASP A 51 -16.70 -7.86 7.97
N LYS A 52 -15.99 -8.92 7.54
CA LYS A 52 -14.59 -9.19 7.94
C LYS A 52 -13.64 -8.03 7.63
N GLY A 53 -13.87 -7.28 6.55
CA GLY A 53 -13.00 -6.13 6.23
C GLY A 53 -12.96 -5.07 7.34
N TYR A 54 -14.03 -4.94 8.14
CA TYR A 54 -14.04 -4.05 9.29
C TYR A 54 -13.26 -4.60 10.47
N THR A 55 -13.40 -5.90 10.76
CA THR A 55 -12.66 -6.53 11.87
C THR A 55 -11.17 -6.60 11.55
N ASP A 56 -10.79 -6.84 10.29
CA ASP A 56 -9.42 -6.76 9.80
C ASP A 56 -8.83 -5.37 9.97
N LEU A 57 -9.59 -4.32 9.60
CA LEU A 57 -9.15 -2.93 9.77
C LEU A 57 -8.87 -2.61 11.24
N LEU A 58 -9.71 -3.07 12.16
CA LEU A 58 -9.53 -2.84 13.59
C LEU A 58 -8.34 -3.63 14.16
N GLN A 59 -8.19 -4.89 13.78
CA GLN A 59 -7.04 -5.71 14.18
C GLN A 59 -5.72 -5.13 13.67
N ALA A 60 -5.70 -4.63 12.43
CA ALA A 60 -4.54 -3.95 11.84
C ALA A 60 -4.17 -2.65 12.56
N ASN A 61 -5.12 -2.03 13.28
CA ASN A 61 -4.91 -0.84 14.11
C ASN A 61 -4.79 -1.17 15.60
N GLY A 62 -4.38 -2.39 15.94
CA GLY A 62 -4.02 -2.79 17.30
C GLY A 62 -5.19 -3.09 18.24
N PHE A 63 -6.44 -3.15 17.74
CA PHE A 63 -7.59 -3.53 18.56
C PHE A 63 -7.76 -5.04 18.65
N THR A 64 -8.15 -5.55 19.82
CA THR A 64 -8.57 -6.95 19.96
C THR A 64 -10.05 -7.06 19.59
N VAL A 65 -10.41 -7.95 18.67
CA VAL A 65 -11.80 -8.09 18.20
C VAL A 65 -12.32 -9.49 18.51
N THR A 66 -13.43 -9.56 19.26
CA THR A 66 -14.17 -10.80 19.55
C THR A 66 -15.54 -10.74 18.88
N ARG A 67 -15.88 -11.72 18.04
CA ARG A 67 -17.21 -11.80 17.44
C ARG A 67 -18.25 -12.34 18.43
N TYR A 68 -19.43 -11.76 18.39
CA TYR A 68 -20.60 -12.16 19.15
C TYR A 68 -21.77 -12.37 18.20
N VAL A 69 -22.27 -13.60 18.11
CA VAL A 69 -23.48 -13.87 17.31
C VAL A 69 -24.66 -13.18 17.96
N GLN A 70 -25.32 -12.31 17.22
CA GLN A 70 -26.44 -11.52 17.71
C GLN A 70 -27.57 -12.35 18.34
N THR A 71 -28.27 -11.72 19.30
CA THR A 71 -29.40 -12.33 20.01
C THR A 71 -30.42 -11.25 20.37
N ALA A 72 -31.71 -11.60 20.45
CA ALA A 72 -32.74 -10.69 20.98
C ALA A 72 -32.58 -10.39 22.49
N SER A 73 -31.92 -11.28 23.22
CA SER A 73 -31.61 -11.12 24.65
C SER A 73 -30.08 -11.13 24.83
N PRO A 74 -29.41 -9.97 24.73
CA PRO A 74 -27.96 -9.89 24.80
C PRO A 74 -27.40 -10.40 26.13
N ASN A 75 -26.25 -11.07 26.08
CA ASN A 75 -25.49 -11.41 27.29
C ASN A 75 -24.82 -10.14 27.86
N ALA A 76 -25.53 -9.46 28.76
CA ALA A 76 -25.07 -8.20 29.33
C ALA A 76 -23.71 -8.32 30.05
N ALA A 77 -23.43 -9.44 30.72
CA ALA A 77 -22.16 -9.62 31.43
C ALA A 77 -20.96 -9.64 30.46
N LEU A 78 -21.09 -10.36 29.33
CA LEU A 78 -20.05 -10.40 28.30
C LEU A 78 -19.88 -9.04 27.63
N LEU A 79 -20.98 -8.40 27.23
CA LEU A 79 -20.93 -7.13 26.51
C LEU A 79 -20.42 -5.99 27.38
N ASN A 80 -20.76 -5.97 28.67
CA ASN A 80 -20.28 -4.96 29.61
C ASN A 80 -18.81 -5.13 30.02
N ALA A 81 -18.20 -6.27 29.70
CA ALA A 81 -16.77 -6.50 29.90
C ALA A 81 -15.91 -6.02 28.71
N ALA A 82 -16.53 -5.56 27.62
CA ALA A 82 -15.84 -5.00 26.47
C ALA A 82 -15.55 -3.51 26.67
N ASP A 83 -14.47 -3.02 26.06
CA ASP A 83 -14.18 -1.57 25.98
C ASP A 83 -15.11 -0.88 24.97
N LEU A 84 -15.59 -1.63 23.96
CA LEU A 84 -16.57 -1.18 22.98
C LEU A 84 -17.38 -2.36 22.42
N VAL A 85 -18.68 -2.15 22.25
CA VAL A 85 -19.56 -3.06 21.49
C VAL A 85 -19.87 -2.42 20.14
N ILE A 86 -19.62 -3.12 19.03
CA ILE A 86 -20.00 -2.65 17.68
C ILE A 86 -21.09 -3.55 17.12
N ILE A 87 -22.27 -2.99 16.87
CA ILE A 87 -23.35 -3.66 16.17
C ILE A 87 -23.13 -3.48 14.67
N SER A 88 -22.71 -4.56 14.02
CA SER A 88 -22.51 -4.62 12.58
C SER A 88 -23.79 -4.31 11.83
N ARG A 89 -23.66 -3.96 10.56
CA ARG A 89 -24.78 -3.96 9.63
C ARG A 89 -25.30 -5.38 9.36
N SER A 90 -24.43 -6.40 9.40
CA SER A 90 -24.77 -7.80 9.16
C SER A 90 -25.50 -8.37 10.39
N VAL A 91 -26.71 -7.87 10.62
CA VAL A 91 -27.55 -8.21 11.76
C VAL A 91 -29.03 -8.32 11.42
N ALA A 92 -29.75 -9.17 12.16
CA ALA A 92 -31.20 -9.22 12.12
C ALA A 92 -31.72 -8.02 12.90
N SER A 93 -32.10 -6.96 12.18
CA SER A 93 -32.62 -5.73 12.79
C SER A 93 -33.81 -5.96 13.75
N GLY A 94 -34.53 -7.08 13.64
CA GLY A 94 -35.57 -7.49 14.58
C GLY A 94 -35.08 -7.89 15.98
N SER A 95 -33.77 -8.10 16.16
CA SER A 95 -33.16 -8.34 17.48
C SER A 95 -32.95 -7.05 18.28
N PHE A 96 -33.29 -5.90 17.71
CA PHE A 96 -33.03 -4.56 18.25
C PHE A 96 -34.30 -3.69 18.29
N GLN A 97 -35.47 -4.31 18.38
CA GLN A 97 -36.77 -3.64 18.46
C GLN A 97 -37.50 -4.04 19.74
N ASP A 98 -38.50 -3.26 20.14
CA ASP A 98 -39.38 -3.54 21.27
C ASP A 98 -38.58 -3.88 22.56
N ALA A 99 -38.99 -4.90 23.32
CA ALA A 99 -38.32 -5.30 24.56
C ALA A 99 -36.84 -5.73 24.37
N ALA A 100 -36.47 -6.19 23.17
CA ALA A 100 -35.07 -6.48 22.85
C ALA A 100 -34.24 -5.19 22.77
N ALA A 101 -34.79 -4.13 22.18
CA ALA A 101 -34.15 -2.83 22.13
C ALA A 101 -33.82 -2.30 23.54
N THR A 102 -34.77 -2.43 24.47
CA THR A 102 -34.54 -2.09 25.88
C THR A 102 -33.37 -2.85 26.48
N SER A 103 -33.29 -4.15 26.23
CA SER A 103 -32.17 -4.97 26.73
C SER A 103 -30.82 -4.52 26.18
N TRP A 104 -30.75 -4.13 24.90
CA TRP A 104 -29.54 -3.58 24.29
C TRP A 104 -29.21 -2.17 24.77
N ASN A 105 -30.21 -1.32 24.98
CA ASN A 105 -30.03 0.03 25.49
C ASN A 105 -29.49 0.06 26.93
N GLN A 106 -29.76 -0.98 27.73
CA GLN A 106 -29.23 -1.14 29.09
C GLN A 106 -27.76 -1.62 29.17
N ILE A 107 -27.11 -1.97 28.05
CA ILE A 107 -25.69 -2.29 28.03
C ILE A 107 -24.86 -1.05 28.44
N THR A 108 -24.02 -1.19 29.45
CA THR A 108 -23.22 -0.10 30.03
C THR A 108 -21.93 0.20 29.27
N ALA A 109 -21.39 -0.78 28.53
CA ALA A 109 -20.28 -0.53 27.63
C ALA A 109 -20.66 0.52 26.56
N PRO A 110 -19.70 1.34 26.09
CA PRO A 110 -19.87 2.16 24.89
C PRO A 110 -20.33 1.30 23.72
N MET A 111 -21.16 1.85 22.83
CA MET A 111 -21.70 1.08 21.70
C MET A 111 -21.75 1.88 20.41
N MET A 112 -21.30 1.26 19.31
CA MET A 112 -21.44 1.76 17.94
C MET A 112 -22.50 0.97 17.17
N ILE A 113 -23.27 1.66 16.32
CA ILE A 113 -24.27 1.05 15.43
C ILE A 113 -23.98 1.41 13.98
N LEU A 114 -23.78 0.40 13.13
CA LEU A 114 -23.40 0.60 11.73
C LEU A 114 -24.59 0.54 10.74
N GLY A 115 -25.67 -0.13 11.11
CA GLY A 115 -26.79 -0.39 10.21
C GLY A 115 -27.98 0.56 10.38
N GLY A 116 -28.39 1.27 9.32
CA GLY A 116 -29.61 2.10 9.34
C GLY A 116 -30.89 1.30 9.67
N TYR A 117 -30.93 0.03 9.28
CA TYR A 117 -32.04 -0.87 9.58
C TYR A 117 -32.21 -1.13 11.09
N VAL A 118 -31.14 -1.03 11.88
CA VAL A 118 -31.19 -1.18 13.35
C VAL A 118 -31.85 0.03 14.01
N ILE A 119 -31.70 1.23 13.44
CA ILE A 119 -32.19 2.48 14.03
C ILE A 119 -33.51 2.97 13.43
N ARG A 120 -33.95 2.42 12.28
CA ARG A 120 -35.22 2.77 11.64
C ARG A 120 -36.41 2.57 12.59
N GLN A 121 -37.51 3.28 12.33
CA GLN A 121 -38.75 3.22 13.10
C GLN A 121 -38.53 3.43 14.61
N SER A 122 -37.49 4.18 14.99
CA SER A 122 -37.08 4.35 16.38
C SER A 122 -36.96 3.04 17.15
N ARG A 123 -36.51 1.97 16.49
CA ARG A 123 -36.34 0.63 17.07
C ARG A 123 -35.47 0.66 18.32
N MET A 124 -34.27 1.22 18.21
CA MET A 124 -33.37 1.48 19.33
C MET A 124 -33.50 2.90 19.90
N GLY A 125 -34.39 3.73 19.34
CA GLY A 125 -34.61 5.09 19.81
C GLY A 125 -33.72 6.17 19.19
N PHE A 126 -32.89 5.89 18.18
CA PHE A 126 -31.91 6.85 17.63
C PHE A 126 -32.40 7.70 16.44
N SER A 127 -33.45 7.28 15.73
CA SER A 127 -34.08 8.06 14.65
C SER A 127 -35.58 7.82 14.61
N THR A 128 -36.36 8.83 14.24
CA THR A 128 -37.82 8.74 14.20
C THR A 128 -38.36 8.22 12.86
N GLY A 129 -37.49 8.03 11.87
CA GLY A 129 -37.87 7.77 10.48
C GLY A 129 -38.09 6.32 10.11
N SER A 130 -38.92 6.07 9.09
CA SER A 130 -39.06 4.76 8.45
C SER A 130 -38.49 4.73 7.03
N THR A 131 -38.17 5.90 6.46
CA THR A 131 -37.67 6.04 5.11
C THR A 131 -36.17 5.76 5.10
N ILE A 132 -35.77 4.74 4.33
CA ILE A 132 -34.40 4.22 4.36
C ILE A 132 -33.86 3.92 2.95
N PRO A 133 -33.58 4.96 2.13
CA PRO A 133 -32.90 4.78 0.86
C PRO A 133 -31.49 4.20 1.06
N ASP A 134 -31.04 3.47 0.05
CA ASP A 134 -29.64 3.06 -0.05
C ASP A 134 -28.87 4.05 -0.91
N THR A 135 -27.60 4.29 -0.58
CA THR A 135 -26.70 5.01 -1.49
C THR A 135 -26.48 4.20 -2.77
N THR A 136 -26.27 4.91 -3.88
CA THR A 136 -26.12 4.32 -5.21
C THR A 136 -24.72 4.50 -5.81
N GLY A 137 -23.83 5.18 -5.09
CA GLY A 137 -22.47 5.47 -5.51
C GLY A 137 -21.59 5.97 -4.37
N ASN A 138 -20.46 6.57 -4.73
CA ASN A 138 -19.59 7.24 -3.77
C ASN A 138 -20.35 8.41 -3.11
N ILE A 139 -20.20 8.55 -1.79
CA ILE A 139 -20.71 9.69 -1.03
C ILE A 139 -19.59 10.38 -0.26
N THR A 140 -19.68 11.69 -0.11
CA THR A 140 -18.90 12.50 0.84
C THR A 140 -19.81 12.96 1.97
N LEU A 141 -19.23 13.35 3.11
CA LEU A 141 -19.99 13.86 4.24
C LEU A 141 -19.71 15.35 4.45
N THR A 142 -20.75 16.10 4.77
CA THR A 142 -20.62 17.41 5.41
C THR A 142 -20.45 17.19 6.91
N VAL A 143 -19.35 17.71 7.45
CA VAL A 143 -18.91 17.57 8.83
C VAL A 143 -19.37 18.78 9.64
N ASN A 144 -20.28 18.54 10.59
CA ASN A 144 -20.90 19.59 11.40
C ASN A 144 -20.01 20.05 12.57
N LYS A 145 -19.06 19.21 12.99
CA LYS A 145 -18.09 19.49 14.07
C LYS A 145 -16.68 19.08 13.67
N PRO A 146 -16.00 19.83 12.78
CA PRO A 146 -14.68 19.48 12.25
C PRO A 146 -13.61 19.21 13.31
N GLU A 147 -13.72 19.85 14.48
CA GLU A 147 -12.82 19.72 15.62
C GLU A 147 -12.99 18.40 16.40
N HIS A 148 -14.04 17.63 16.12
CA HIS A 148 -14.30 16.38 16.82
C HIS A 148 -13.24 15.32 16.45
N PRO A 149 -12.67 14.55 17.41
CA PRO A 149 -11.56 13.62 17.16
C PRO A 149 -11.78 12.59 16.04
N ILE A 150 -13.04 12.25 15.77
CA ILE A 150 -13.43 11.37 14.66
C ILE A 150 -12.91 11.89 13.32
N PHE A 151 -12.89 13.22 13.13
CA PHE A 151 -12.49 13.86 11.88
C PHE A 151 -11.01 14.27 11.84
N ALA A 152 -10.21 13.86 12.84
CA ALA A 152 -8.78 14.15 12.87
C ALA A 152 -8.07 13.62 11.61
N GLY A 153 -7.34 14.52 10.95
CA GLY A 153 -6.62 14.26 9.72
C GLY A 153 -7.49 13.83 8.53
N ILE A 154 -8.77 14.21 8.51
CA ILE A 154 -9.66 14.08 7.34
C ILE A 154 -9.63 15.39 6.54
N PRO A 155 -9.27 15.37 5.25
CA PRO A 155 -9.26 16.57 4.43
C PRO A 155 -10.69 17.09 4.20
N LEU A 156 -10.92 18.35 4.57
CA LEU A 156 -12.20 19.04 4.40
C LEU A 156 -12.03 20.27 3.51
N THR A 157 -12.92 20.42 2.54
CA THR A 157 -13.11 21.66 1.78
C THR A 157 -14.43 22.27 2.22
N ASN A 158 -14.38 23.45 2.85
CA ASN A 158 -15.58 24.15 3.37
C ASN A 158 -16.46 23.26 4.27
N GLY A 159 -15.84 22.49 5.17
CA GLY A 159 -16.54 21.61 6.10
C GLY A 159 -17.13 20.34 5.46
N THR A 160 -16.87 20.07 4.18
CA THR A 160 -17.25 18.82 3.51
C THR A 160 -16.01 18.01 3.17
N MET A 161 -16.06 16.68 3.33
CA MET A 161 -14.95 15.80 2.97
C MET A 161 -14.54 16.01 1.51
N THR A 162 -13.23 16.24 1.30
CA THR A 162 -12.66 16.39 -0.05
C THR A 162 -12.70 15.07 -0.81
N ASN A 163 -12.42 13.95 -0.12
CA ASN A 163 -12.47 12.62 -0.71
C ASN A 163 -13.74 11.86 -0.27
N PRO A 164 -14.20 10.88 -1.07
CA PRO A 164 -15.34 10.05 -0.70
C PRO A 164 -15.14 9.34 0.65
N TYR A 165 -16.22 9.28 1.42
CA TYR A 165 -16.33 8.52 2.66
C TYR A 165 -16.48 7.02 2.38
N ALA A 166 -17.46 6.66 1.57
CA ALA A 166 -17.82 5.27 1.25
C ALA A 166 -18.41 5.20 -0.17
N GLY A 167 -18.49 3.99 -0.73
CA GLY A 167 -19.08 3.75 -2.06
C GLY A 167 -19.82 2.42 -2.17
N VAL A 168 -20.35 2.12 -3.34
CA VAL A 168 -20.97 0.80 -3.61
C VAL A 168 -19.90 -0.23 -4.00
N MET A 169 -20.12 -1.49 -3.62
CA MET A 169 -19.21 -2.61 -3.84
C MET A 169 -19.84 -3.67 -4.73
N ASN A 170 -19.02 -4.52 -5.34
CA ASN A 170 -19.50 -5.71 -6.05
C ASN A 170 -19.44 -6.94 -5.14
N HIS A 171 -20.40 -7.84 -5.32
CA HIS A 171 -20.38 -9.15 -4.69
C HIS A 171 -19.14 -9.94 -5.19
N PRO A 172 -18.32 -10.54 -4.31
CA PRO A 172 -17.03 -11.13 -4.63
C PRO A 172 -17.15 -12.39 -5.48
N THR A 173 -18.28 -13.11 -5.41
CA THR A 173 -18.48 -14.35 -6.19
C THR A 173 -19.30 -14.16 -7.46
N THR A 174 -20.29 -13.26 -7.46
CA THR A 174 -21.20 -13.06 -8.59
C THR A 174 -20.88 -11.80 -9.38
N ASN A 175 -20.00 -10.93 -8.85
CA ASN A 175 -19.69 -9.60 -9.35
C ASN A 175 -20.92 -8.70 -9.53
N ALA A 176 -22.06 -9.05 -8.94
CA ALA A 176 -23.27 -8.24 -8.98
C ALA A 176 -23.08 -7.00 -8.09
N LEU A 177 -23.56 -5.85 -8.56
CA LEU A 177 -23.51 -4.62 -7.77
C LEU A 177 -24.36 -4.79 -6.51
N MET A 178 -23.74 -4.53 -5.36
CA MET A 178 -24.43 -4.51 -4.08
C MET A 178 -25.12 -3.18 -3.87
N ARG A 179 -26.17 -3.20 -3.04
CA ARG A 179 -26.85 -1.98 -2.63
C ARG A 179 -25.97 -1.23 -1.62
N GLY A 180 -26.01 0.09 -1.60
CA GLY A 180 -25.13 0.89 -0.74
C GLY A 180 -25.56 0.96 0.73
N ILE A 181 -25.13 2.03 1.39
CA ILE A 181 -25.40 2.29 2.81
C ILE A 181 -26.88 2.64 2.95
N SER A 182 -27.57 1.98 3.88
CA SER A 182 -28.97 2.27 4.20
C SER A 182 -29.04 3.42 5.18
N ILE A 183 -29.57 4.57 4.73
CA ILE A 183 -29.55 5.81 5.50
C ILE A 183 -30.98 6.19 5.89
N VAL A 184 -31.23 6.42 7.18
CA VAL A 184 -32.52 6.95 7.64
C VAL A 184 -32.54 8.46 7.40
N THR A 185 -33.51 8.93 6.61
CA THR A 185 -33.53 10.33 6.15
C THR A 185 -34.08 11.31 7.16
N GLU A 186 -34.89 10.82 8.08
CA GLU A 186 -35.53 11.63 9.10
C GLU A 186 -34.56 11.95 10.24
N ALA A 187 -34.86 13.02 10.96
CA ALA A 187 -33.99 13.55 12.01
C ALA A 187 -33.63 12.50 13.08
N PRO A 188 -32.43 12.61 13.69
CA PRO A 188 -32.13 11.87 14.90
C PRO A 188 -33.17 12.16 15.98
N ASN A 189 -33.38 11.18 16.85
CA ASN A 189 -34.22 11.39 18.03
C ASN A 189 -33.52 12.34 19.04
N ALA A 190 -34.28 12.83 20.02
CA ALA A 190 -33.81 13.79 21.01
C ALA A 190 -32.51 13.34 21.71
N ASN A 191 -31.74 14.32 22.20
CA ASN A 191 -30.45 14.17 22.90
C ASN A 191 -29.27 13.66 22.04
N GLY A 192 -29.48 13.47 20.73
CA GLY A 192 -28.41 13.14 19.78
C GLY A 192 -27.72 14.38 19.24
N THR A 193 -26.40 14.31 19.11
CA THR A 193 -25.58 15.31 18.42
C THR A 193 -25.20 14.76 17.04
N VAL A 194 -25.67 15.39 15.97
CA VAL A 194 -25.26 15.03 14.60
C VAL A 194 -23.87 15.58 14.32
N LEU A 195 -22.94 14.68 14.03
CA LEU A 195 -21.54 15.00 13.74
C LEU A 195 -21.29 15.13 12.23
N ALA A 196 -21.95 14.32 11.41
CA ALA A 196 -21.83 14.40 9.95
C ALA A 196 -23.10 13.91 9.22
N THR A 197 -23.38 14.53 8.08
CA THR A 197 -24.50 14.21 7.19
C THR A 197 -24.01 13.95 5.77
N VAL A 198 -24.79 13.26 4.95
CA VAL A 198 -24.52 13.16 3.49
C VAL A 198 -24.41 14.57 2.91
N SER A 199 -23.35 14.86 2.16
CA SER A 199 -23.14 16.20 1.61
C SER A 199 -24.21 16.59 0.60
N ALA A 200 -24.45 17.89 0.46
CA ALA A 200 -25.28 18.43 -0.62
C ALA A 200 -24.62 18.22 -1.99
N GLY A 201 -25.41 18.25 -3.06
CA GLY A 201 -24.92 18.21 -4.45
C GLY A 201 -24.64 16.83 -5.04
N LEU A 202 -24.81 15.75 -4.27
CA LEU A 202 -24.66 14.38 -4.76
C LEU A 202 -26.01 13.79 -5.19
N SER A 203 -26.05 13.13 -6.36
CA SER A 203 -27.20 12.32 -6.81
C SER A 203 -27.15 10.88 -6.28
N THR A 204 -26.10 10.53 -5.53
CA THR A 204 -25.77 9.16 -5.09
C THR A 204 -26.21 8.83 -3.66
N GLY A 205 -26.79 9.79 -2.93
CA GLY A 205 -27.29 9.59 -1.57
C GLY A 205 -28.27 10.69 -1.12
N PRO A 206 -29.01 10.47 -0.02
CA PRO A 206 -29.97 11.45 0.50
C PRO A 206 -29.27 12.62 1.19
N ALA A 207 -29.02 13.71 0.45
CA ALA A 207 -28.36 14.91 0.97
C ALA A 207 -28.97 15.39 2.31
N GLY A 208 -28.11 15.74 3.26
CA GLY A 208 -28.47 16.20 4.60
C GLY A 208 -28.89 15.10 5.58
N ALA A 209 -29.02 13.85 5.15
CA ALA A 209 -29.36 12.76 6.06
C ALA A 209 -28.18 12.41 6.98
N MET A 210 -28.48 12.09 8.24
CA MET A 210 -27.51 11.75 9.27
C MET A 210 -26.75 10.47 8.93
N VAL A 211 -25.42 10.54 8.94
CA VAL A 211 -24.53 9.37 8.83
C VAL A 211 -23.82 9.10 10.16
N ILE A 212 -23.40 10.16 10.85
CA ILE A 212 -22.68 10.06 12.12
C ILE A 212 -23.38 10.93 13.18
N ALA A 213 -23.75 10.33 14.31
CA ALA A 213 -24.30 11.03 15.46
C ALA A 213 -24.03 10.32 16.77
N GLU A 214 -23.88 11.07 17.86
CA GLU A 214 -23.56 10.53 19.18
C GLU A 214 -24.62 10.89 20.24
N TRP A 215 -24.77 10.01 21.23
CA TRP A 215 -25.57 10.22 22.43
C TRP A 215 -24.71 9.95 23.67
N PRO A 216 -24.75 10.82 24.70
CA PRO A 216 -24.02 10.59 25.94
C PRO A 216 -24.66 9.45 26.75
N ALA A 217 -23.87 8.85 27.66
CA ALA A 217 -24.40 7.94 28.66
C ALA A 217 -25.48 8.63 29.51
N GLY A 218 -26.57 7.92 29.81
CA GLY A 218 -27.71 8.47 30.54
C GLY A 218 -28.67 9.31 29.69
N ALA A 219 -28.43 9.50 28.39
CA ALA A 219 -29.42 10.14 27.52
C ALA A 219 -30.70 9.29 27.44
N THR A 220 -31.85 9.95 27.37
CA THR A 220 -33.14 9.28 27.19
C THR A 220 -33.49 9.18 25.71
N VAL A 221 -33.86 7.98 25.26
CA VAL A 221 -34.31 7.72 23.88
C VAL A 221 -35.71 7.14 23.89
N THR A 222 -36.57 7.58 22.98
CA THR A 222 -37.98 7.18 22.95
C THR A 222 -38.26 6.28 21.76
N HIS A 223 -38.81 5.09 22.01
CA HIS A 223 -39.21 4.16 20.96
C HIS A 223 -40.50 4.60 20.27
N ALA A 224 -40.65 4.27 19.00
CA ALA A 224 -41.92 4.47 18.29
C ALA A 224 -42.94 3.41 18.73
N GLY A 225 -44.24 3.69 18.55
CA GLY A 225 -45.30 2.69 18.77
C GLY A 225 -45.68 2.42 20.24
N GLY A 226 -45.22 3.24 21.20
CA GLY A 226 -45.62 3.14 22.61
C GLY A 226 -44.77 2.20 23.46
N ALA A 227 -43.61 1.76 22.96
CA ALA A 227 -42.67 0.90 23.70
C ALA A 227 -41.88 1.63 24.82
N GLY A 228 -42.20 2.89 25.11
CA GLY A 228 -41.65 3.65 26.23
C GLY A 228 -40.39 4.44 25.91
N THR A 229 -39.73 4.91 26.96
CA THR A 229 -38.49 5.68 26.92
C THR A 229 -37.44 4.93 27.71
N ASP A 230 -36.28 4.68 27.08
CA ASP A 230 -35.12 4.08 27.70
C ASP A 230 -34.12 5.16 28.13
N MET A 231 -33.35 4.85 29.16
CA MET A 231 -32.12 5.58 29.50
C MET A 231 -30.92 4.73 29.08
N LEU A 232 -30.01 5.32 28.30
CA LEU A 232 -28.86 4.59 27.75
C LEU A 232 -27.83 4.27 28.85
N GLY A 233 -27.46 3.00 28.98
CA GLY A 233 -26.48 2.53 29.98
C GLY A 233 -25.05 3.03 29.73
N GLY A 234 -24.71 3.38 28.50
CA GLY A 234 -23.42 3.92 28.09
C GLY A 234 -23.56 4.88 26.91
N ARG A 235 -22.45 5.50 26.49
CA ARG A 235 -22.46 6.39 25.30
C ARG A 235 -22.75 5.59 24.03
N ARG A 236 -23.36 6.22 23.04
CA ARG A 236 -23.73 5.61 21.75
C ARG A 236 -23.20 6.44 20.60
N LEU A 237 -22.78 5.76 19.54
CA LEU A 237 -22.40 6.39 18.29
C LEU A 237 -23.06 5.63 17.13
N VAL A 238 -23.88 6.32 16.37
CA VAL A 238 -24.34 5.86 15.06
C VAL A 238 -23.27 6.25 14.06
N PHE A 239 -22.80 5.28 13.26
CA PHE A 239 -21.81 5.48 12.20
C PHE A 239 -22.26 4.62 11.00
N LEU A 240 -23.13 5.17 10.15
CA LEU A 240 -23.78 4.38 9.10
C LEU A 240 -22.79 4.01 8.00
N THR A 241 -22.62 2.70 7.81
CA THR A 241 -21.71 2.12 6.83
C THR A 241 -22.08 0.67 6.54
N GLY A 242 -21.43 0.08 5.54
CA GLY A 242 -21.62 -1.31 5.15
C GLY A 242 -22.59 -1.45 3.99
N GLY A 243 -22.17 -2.18 2.96
CA GLY A 243 -23.02 -2.51 1.81
C GLY A 243 -24.21 -3.41 2.19
N ARG A 244 -25.36 -3.19 1.56
CA ARG A 244 -26.57 -4.00 1.70
C ARG A 244 -26.55 -5.21 0.77
N GLU A 245 -27.24 -6.28 1.18
CA GLU A 245 -27.48 -7.46 0.33
C GLU A 245 -28.10 -7.10 -1.02
N THR A 246 -27.71 -7.82 -2.08
CA THR A 246 -28.37 -7.76 -3.39
C THR A 246 -29.81 -8.26 -3.27
N ASP A 247 -30.71 -7.73 -4.11
CA ASP A 247 -32.13 -8.10 -4.07
C ASP A 247 -32.34 -9.62 -4.16
N GLY A 248 -33.16 -10.16 -3.25
CA GLY A 248 -33.48 -11.59 -3.19
C GLY A 248 -32.44 -12.45 -2.47
N VAL A 249 -31.36 -11.87 -1.95
CA VAL A 249 -30.34 -12.58 -1.16
C VAL A 249 -30.58 -12.36 0.34
N ASN A 250 -30.15 -13.31 1.17
CA ASN A 250 -30.33 -13.28 2.63
C ASN A 250 -29.55 -12.10 3.27
N SER A 251 -30.12 -11.44 4.27
CA SER A 251 -29.48 -10.33 5.01
C SER A 251 -28.17 -10.69 5.71
N GLU A 252 -27.89 -11.99 5.91
CA GLU A 252 -26.59 -12.47 6.35
C GLU A 252 -25.45 -12.10 5.39
N THR A 253 -25.75 -11.73 4.14
CA THR A 253 -24.75 -11.25 3.18
C THR A 253 -24.50 -9.75 3.22
N ALA A 254 -25.22 -9.00 4.06
CA ALA A 254 -25.01 -7.55 4.21
C ALA A 254 -23.76 -7.23 5.03
N GLY A 255 -23.38 -5.97 5.14
CA GLY A 255 -22.28 -5.49 5.99
C GLY A 255 -20.91 -5.48 5.33
N TYR A 256 -20.86 -5.53 3.99
CA TYR A 256 -19.61 -5.44 3.24
C TYR A 256 -18.81 -4.19 3.55
N PHE A 257 -17.49 -4.35 3.61
CA PHE A 257 -16.56 -3.25 3.73
C PHE A 257 -16.61 -2.33 2.50
N ASP A 258 -17.12 -1.13 2.69
CA ASP A 258 -17.46 -0.15 1.64
C ASP A 258 -16.80 1.22 1.86
N LEU A 259 -16.04 1.36 2.95
CA LEU A 259 -15.28 2.55 3.28
C LEU A 259 -14.13 2.79 2.28
N LYS A 260 -13.92 4.06 1.93
CA LYS A 260 -12.73 4.55 1.22
C LYS A 260 -11.64 4.95 2.23
N PRO A 261 -10.40 5.26 1.81
CA PRO A 261 -9.29 5.52 2.75
C PRO A 261 -9.64 6.49 3.88
N ASP A 262 -10.22 7.65 3.56
CA ASP A 262 -10.63 8.65 4.56
C ASP A 262 -11.77 8.15 5.45
N GLY A 263 -12.73 7.39 4.88
CA GLY A 263 -13.78 6.75 5.67
C GLY A 263 -13.26 5.67 6.61
N ALA A 264 -12.27 4.88 6.18
CA ALA A 264 -11.61 3.87 7.00
C ALA A 264 -10.84 4.51 8.17
N LYS A 265 -10.08 5.59 7.89
CA LYS A 265 -9.43 6.40 8.93
C LYS A 265 -10.45 6.97 9.92
N MET A 266 -11.53 7.55 9.43
CA MET A 266 -12.60 8.11 10.26
C MET A 266 -13.31 7.04 11.11
N PHE A 267 -13.50 5.82 10.59
CA PHE A 267 -14.05 4.69 11.34
C PHE A 267 -13.12 4.24 12.47
N VAL A 268 -11.82 4.16 12.21
CA VAL A 268 -10.79 3.85 13.21
C VAL A 268 -10.74 4.95 14.28
N ASN A 269 -10.76 6.23 13.90
CA ASN A 269 -10.85 7.36 14.83
C ASN A 269 -12.12 7.29 15.70
N ALA A 270 -13.25 6.87 15.13
CA ALA A 270 -14.50 6.68 15.86
C ALA A 270 -14.42 5.56 16.91
N VAL A 271 -13.79 4.43 16.58
CA VAL A 271 -13.56 3.35 17.54
C VAL A 271 -12.63 3.79 18.67
N ALA A 272 -11.56 4.53 18.35
CA ALA A 272 -10.65 5.09 19.34
C ALA A 272 -11.32 6.08 20.27
N TYR A 273 -12.09 7.02 19.71
CA TYR A 273 -12.88 7.97 20.47
C TYR A 273 -13.86 7.27 21.43
N MET A 274 -14.49 6.18 20.98
CA MET A 274 -15.47 5.43 21.77
C MET A 274 -14.85 4.54 22.86
N THR A 275 -13.66 3.99 22.62
CA THR A 275 -12.90 3.19 23.61
C THR A 275 -12.11 4.07 24.59
N GLY A 276 -11.87 5.34 24.25
CA GLY A 276 -10.97 6.21 25.00
C GLY A 276 -9.49 5.89 24.80
N VAL A 277 -9.17 4.98 23.87
CA VAL A 277 -7.81 4.76 23.37
C VAL A 277 -7.40 5.99 22.60
N ARG A 278 -6.29 6.62 22.99
CA ARG A 278 -5.59 7.51 22.07
C ARG A 278 -4.93 6.62 21.04
N LEU A 279 -5.45 6.62 19.82
CA LEU A 279 -4.60 6.27 18.68
C LEU A 279 -3.55 7.37 18.67
N ASP A 280 -2.29 7.02 18.84
CA ASP A 280 -1.20 7.99 18.96
C ASP A 280 -1.09 8.81 17.69
N ALA A 281 -1.85 9.90 17.63
CA ALA A 281 -1.86 10.88 16.55
C ALA A 281 -0.57 11.71 16.50
N GLY A 282 0.45 11.42 17.32
CA GLY A 282 1.73 12.13 17.34
C GLY A 282 2.94 11.32 16.87
N ALA A 283 2.84 10.00 16.70
CA ALA A 283 3.96 9.19 16.24
C ALA A 283 4.13 9.29 14.71
N ALA A 284 5.37 9.17 14.24
CA ALA A 284 5.64 9.07 12.80
C ALA A 284 5.02 7.79 12.22
N SER A 285 4.56 7.85 10.97
CA SER A 285 3.88 6.74 10.28
C SER A 285 4.27 6.67 8.81
N ALA A 286 3.78 5.64 8.10
CA ALA A 286 4.02 5.43 6.67
C ALA A 286 5.51 5.57 6.26
N PRO A 287 6.40 4.73 6.83
CA PRO A 287 7.81 4.78 6.50
C PRO A 287 8.08 4.40 5.04
N SER A 288 9.09 5.04 4.47
CA SER A 288 9.72 4.69 3.21
C SER A 288 11.24 4.64 3.44
N PRO A 289 11.92 3.49 3.28
CA PRO A 289 11.39 2.16 2.93
C PRO A 289 10.28 1.68 3.85
N SER A 290 9.37 0.85 3.34
CA SER A 290 8.33 0.24 4.18
C SER A 290 8.95 -0.68 5.24
N ASP A 291 8.24 -0.91 6.36
CA ASP A 291 8.76 -1.79 7.41
C ASP A 291 9.04 -3.21 6.85
N LYS A 292 10.24 -3.70 7.16
CA LYS A 292 10.83 -4.96 6.70
C LYS A 292 11.02 -5.07 5.19
N GLN A 293 11.04 -3.94 4.48
CA GLN A 293 11.34 -3.94 3.05
C GLN A 293 12.73 -4.55 2.80
N GLU A 294 12.80 -5.50 1.89
CA GLU A 294 14.05 -6.06 1.40
C GLU A 294 14.47 -5.39 0.08
N ASP A 295 15.72 -5.62 -0.31
CA ASP A 295 16.31 -5.10 -1.54
C ASP A 295 16.28 -3.57 -1.69
N VAL A 296 16.50 -2.86 -0.57
CA VAL A 296 16.52 -1.40 -0.55
C VAL A 296 17.84 -0.86 -1.12
N PRO A 297 17.83 0.18 -1.99
CA PRO A 297 19.04 0.82 -2.48
C PRO A 297 19.95 1.32 -1.35
N ARG A 298 21.27 1.23 -1.55
CA ARG A 298 22.25 1.66 -0.54
C ARG A 298 22.30 3.16 -0.29
N ASP A 299 21.81 3.94 -1.24
CA ASP A 299 21.70 5.40 -1.23
C ASP A 299 20.26 5.86 -0.96
N VAL A 300 19.47 5.01 -0.29
CA VAL A 300 18.08 5.33 0.06
C VAL A 300 17.98 6.55 0.97
N VAL A 301 17.09 7.47 0.63
CA VAL A 301 16.64 8.52 1.53
C VAL A 301 15.42 8.00 2.28
N LEU A 302 15.52 7.95 3.61
CA LEU A 302 14.41 7.57 4.47
C LEU A 302 13.39 8.71 4.48
N SER A 303 12.10 8.39 4.47
CA SER A 303 11.02 9.38 4.63
C SER A 303 9.82 8.78 5.35
N TRP A 304 8.99 9.64 5.92
CA TRP A 304 7.82 9.23 6.71
C TRP A 304 6.76 10.33 6.69
N THR A 305 5.59 9.99 7.19
CA THR A 305 4.55 10.97 7.53
C THR A 305 4.73 11.40 9.00
N PRO A 306 4.97 12.69 9.28
CA PRO A 306 4.98 13.22 10.65
C PRO A 306 3.66 12.95 11.36
N GLY A 307 3.70 12.77 12.68
CA GLY A 307 2.50 12.83 13.51
C GLY A 307 1.85 14.22 13.49
N GLU A 308 0.56 14.29 13.83
CA GLU A 308 -0.15 15.56 14.01
C GLU A 308 0.44 16.35 15.18
N ASN A 309 0.47 17.68 15.07
CA ASN A 309 1.06 18.61 16.04
C ASN A 309 2.57 18.46 16.30
N ILE A 310 3.28 17.63 15.52
CA ILE A 310 4.74 17.52 15.57
C ILE A 310 5.38 18.70 14.85
N THR A 311 6.28 19.39 15.54
CA THR A 311 7.04 20.54 15.01
C THR A 311 8.53 20.24 14.83
N ALA A 312 9.03 19.20 15.48
CA ALA A 312 10.42 18.76 15.35
C ALA A 312 10.51 17.24 15.55
N GLN A 313 11.52 16.60 14.97
CA GLN A 313 11.67 15.16 14.95
C GLN A 313 13.10 14.76 15.29
N ASP A 314 13.25 13.66 16.01
CA ASP A 314 14.54 13.00 16.20
C ASP A 314 14.56 11.68 15.43
N VAL A 315 15.65 11.43 14.70
CA VAL A 315 15.82 10.22 13.90
C VAL A 315 16.88 9.35 14.56
N TYR A 316 16.50 8.11 14.84
CA TYR A 316 17.39 7.07 15.33
C TYR A 316 17.59 6.04 14.22
N PHE A 317 18.83 5.71 13.89
CA PHE A 317 19.19 4.82 12.79
C PHE A 317 20.43 4.01 13.14
N GLY A 318 20.39 2.69 12.98
CA GLY A 318 21.50 1.82 13.32
C GLY A 318 21.32 0.37 12.89
N MET A 319 22.33 -0.47 13.16
CA MET A 319 22.30 -1.90 12.82
C MET A 319 21.83 -2.79 13.99
N ALA A 320 21.80 -2.26 15.21
CA ALA A 320 21.40 -2.98 16.41
C ALA A 320 19.96 -2.61 16.81
N LEU A 321 19.05 -3.58 16.72
CA LEU A 321 17.64 -3.43 17.06
C LEU A 321 17.45 -2.82 18.45
N ASP A 322 18.12 -3.40 19.46
CA ASP A 322 17.98 -2.99 20.85
C ASP A 322 18.52 -1.57 21.11
N ASP A 323 19.53 -1.12 20.36
CA ASP A 323 20.07 0.22 20.53
C ASP A 323 19.08 1.26 19.98
N VAL A 324 18.51 1.02 18.81
CA VAL A 324 17.51 1.91 18.19
C VAL A 324 16.24 1.95 19.02
N ASN A 325 15.72 0.79 19.44
CA ASN A 325 14.46 0.72 20.19
C ASN A 325 14.53 1.37 21.58
N ASN A 326 15.70 1.42 22.20
CA ASN A 326 15.84 1.92 23.58
C ASN A 326 16.57 3.26 23.66
N ALA A 327 17.00 3.84 22.54
CA ALA A 327 17.68 5.12 22.52
C ALA A 327 16.72 6.26 22.91
N THR A 328 17.27 7.32 23.49
CA THR A 328 16.57 8.58 23.81
C THR A 328 17.53 9.75 23.60
N ARG A 329 17.04 11.00 23.66
CA ARG A 329 17.93 12.19 23.64
C ARG A 329 19.01 12.18 24.73
N THR A 330 18.73 11.61 25.90
CA THR A 330 19.67 11.59 27.04
C THR A 330 20.51 10.32 27.11
N ASP A 331 20.09 9.26 26.42
CA ASP A 331 20.85 8.03 26.20
C ASP A 331 20.77 7.64 24.72
N PRO A 332 21.55 8.28 23.84
CA PRO A 332 21.40 8.13 22.39
C PRO A 332 21.94 6.80 21.83
N ARG A 333 22.65 6.00 22.65
CA ARG A 333 23.26 4.70 22.27
C ARG A 333 24.07 4.68 20.97
N GLY A 334 24.54 5.85 20.52
CA GLY A 334 25.24 6.00 19.25
C GLY A 334 24.37 5.94 17.98
N VAL A 335 23.04 5.89 18.12
CA VAL A 335 22.09 5.72 17.01
C VAL A 335 21.22 6.96 16.76
N LEU A 336 21.23 7.97 17.63
CA LEU A 336 20.60 9.27 17.35
C LEU A 336 21.39 10.01 16.25
N VAL A 337 20.92 9.94 15.01
CA VAL A 337 21.61 10.45 13.82
C VAL A 337 21.15 11.85 13.41
N SER A 338 19.93 12.24 13.77
CA SER A 338 19.42 13.60 13.55
C SER A 338 18.55 14.02 14.72
N LYS A 339 18.63 15.29 15.12
CA LYS A 339 17.92 15.83 16.29
C LYS A 339 17.18 17.10 15.92
N ALA A 340 15.92 17.18 16.34
CA ALA A 340 15.03 18.31 16.16
C ALA A 340 14.95 18.83 14.71
N GLN A 341 14.94 17.91 13.74
CA GLN A 341 14.73 18.26 12.34
C GLN A 341 13.25 18.54 12.05
N THR A 342 12.97 19.39 11.08
CA THR A 342 11.60 19.71 10.64
C THR A 342 11.18 18.94 9.38
N GLU A 343 12.16 18.44 8.63
CA GLU A 343 11.93 17.69 7.40
C GLU A 343 11.58 16.24 7.72
N ALA A 344 10.58 15.70 7.02
CA ALA A 344 10.14 14.32 7.17
C ALA A 344 10.95 13.34 6.30
N ALA A 345 12.25 13.60 6.20
CA ALA A 345 13.20 12.82 5.43
C ALA A 345 14.57 12.80 6.12
N PHE A 346 15.34 11.75 5.88
CA PHE A 346 16.69 11.59 6.38
C PHE A 346 17.54 10.81 5.36
N ASP A 347 18.62 11.42 4.90
CA ASP A 347 19.62 10.80 4.03
C ASP A 347 20.77 10.22 4.89
N PRO A 348 20.89 8.88 5.01
CA PRO A 348 21.99 8.25 5.73
C PRO A 348 23.34 8.65 5.16
N SER A 349 24.31 8.95 6.03
CA SER A 349 25.63 9.37 5.57
C SER A 349 26.37 8.22 4.86
N GLY A 350 26.60 8.37 3.57
CA GLY A 350 27.33 7.40 2.76
C GLY A 350 26.49 6.17 2.38
N LEU A 351 27.12 5.20 1.72
CA LEU A 351 26.41 4.04 1.17
C LEU A 351 26.27 2.92 2.21
N LEU A 352 25.03 2.50 2.49
CA LEU A 352 24.71 1.42 3.42
C LEU A 352 25.40 0.09 3.07
N VAL A 353 25.73 -0.77 4.02
CA VAL A 353 26.36 -2.08 3.74
C VAL A 353 25.39 -3.03 3.01
N PHE A 354 25.85 -3.75 1.99
CA PHE A 354 25.02 -4.74 1.26
C PHE A 354 24.51 -5.86 2.16
N GLY A 355 23.25 -6.27 1.97
CA GLY A 355 22.59 -7.33 2.72
C GLY A 355 22.41 -7.04 4.21
N GLN A 356 22.80 -5.85 4.68
CA GLN A 356 22.68 -5.46 6.08
C GLN A 356 21.26 -4.98 6.36
N THR A 357 20.66 -5.51 7.41
CA THR A 357 19.41 -4.99 7.98
C THR A 357 19.71 -3.78 8.86
N TYR A 358 18.99 -2.68 8.63
CA TYR A 358 19.02 -1.47 9.44
C TYR A 358 17.69 -1.32 10.18
N TYR A 359 17.77 -0.77 11.38
CA TYR A 359 16.64 -0.43 12.24
C TYR A 359 16.60 1.07 12.39
N TRP A 360 15.39 1.62 12.42
CA TRP A 360 15.20 3.05 12.58
C TRP A 360 13.87 3.39 13.24
N ARG A 361 13.84 4.55 13.89
CA ARG A 361 12.69 5.08 14.62
C ARG A 361 12.70 6.59 14.52
N VAL A 362 11.52 7.20 14.46
CA VAL A 362 11.38 8.66 14.46
C VAL A 362 10.49 9.12 15.61
N ASP A 363 11.07 9.89 16.52
CA ASP A 363 10.34 10.45 17.66
C ASP A 363 9.91 11.88 17.34
N GLY A 364 8.60 12.15 17.44
CA GLY A 364 8.00 13.46 17.20
C GLY A 364 7.97 14.32 18.46
N TRP A 365 8.26 15.61 18.31
CA TRP A 365 8.19 16.61 19.38
C TRP A 365 7.17 17.69 19.05
N GLU A 366 6.28 17.96 20.00
CA GLU A 366 5.36 19.09 19.91
C GLU A 366 6.08 20.43 20.11
N ALA A 367 5.39 21.53 19.83
CA ALA A 367 5.91 22.89 19.93
C ALA A 367 6.38 23.28 21.35
N ASP A 368 5.92 22.57 22.38
CA ASP A 368 6.33 22.80 23.77
C ASP A 368 7.77 22.34 24.06
N GLY A 369 8.37 21.54 23.17
CA GLY A 369 9.72 21.00 23.31
C GLY A 369 9.90 19.99 24.45
N VAL A 370 8.80 19.54 25.08
CA VAL A 370 8.80 18.62 26.23
C VAL A 370 7.98 17.37 25.92
N THR A 371 6.85 17.52 25.22
CA THR A 371 5.98 16.41 24.83
C THR A 371 6.61 15.70 23.63
N VAL A 372 6.96 14.43 23.85
CA VAL A 372 7.54 13.53 22.85
C VAL A 372 6.58 12.39 22.56
N HIS A 373 6.46 12.05 21.29
CA HIS A 373 5.71 10.93 20.77
C HIS A 373 6.74 9.97 20.16
N GLU A 374 7.00 8.88 20.86
CA GLU A 374 7.94 7.86 20.39
C GLU A 374 7.37 7.16 19.16
N GLY A 375 8.20 7.00 18.12
CA GLY A 375 7.80 6.32 16.89
C GLY A 375 7.79 4.80 17.01
N GLU A 376 7.17 4.12 16.04
CA GLU A 376 7.35 2.68 15.90
C GLU A 376 8.77 2.33 15.41
N LEU A 377 9.26 1.16 15.81
CA LEU A 377 10.52 0.63 15.32
C LEU A 377 10.31 0.01 13.93
N TRP A 378 10.96 0.59 12.93
CA TRP A 378 10.97 0.10 11.56
C TRP A 378 12.30 -0.54 11.20
N SER A 379 12.28 -1.40 10.19
CA SER A 379 13.48 -2.04 9.65
C SER A 379 13.44 -2.11 8.13
N PHE A 380 14.61 -2.24 7.51
CA PHE A 380 14.72 -2.65 6.12
C PHE A 380 16.08 -3.32 5.87
N THR A 381 16.17 -4.13 4.83
CA THR A 381 17.41 -4.79 4.42
C THR A 381 17.94 -4.17 3.14
N ALA A 382 19.14 -3.61 3.22
CA ALA A 382 19.85 -3.09 2.06
C ALA A 382 20.13 -4.21 1.07
N GLU A 383 20.15 -3.86 -0.21
CA GLU A 383 20.29 -4.80 -1.32
C GLU A 383 21.44 -5.82 -1.16
N PRO A 384 21.25 -7.09 -1.59
CA PRO A 384 22.30 -8.11 -1.49
C PRO A 384 23.45 -7.82 -2.46
N VAL A 385 24.62 -8.44 -2.27
CA VAL A 385 25.80 -8.29 -3.16
C VAL A 385 25.50 -8.72 -4.60
N THR A 386 24.77 -9.83 -4.73
CA THR A 386 24.52 -10.57 -5.96
C THR A 386 23.08 -11.06 -6.01
N TYR A 387 22.60 -11.37 -7.21
CA TYR A 387 21.25 -11.88 -7.45
C TYR A 387 21.31 -13.15 -8.28
N ALA A 388 20.29 -14.00 -8.15
CA ALA A 388 20.14 -15.16 -9.03
C ALA A 388 19.75 -14.71 -10.45
N VAL A 389 20.39 -15.30 -11.45
CA VAL A 389 19.97 -15.14 -12.84
C VAL A 389 18.65 -15.89 -13.03
N THR A 390 17.66 -15.21 -13.61
CA THR A 390 16.33 -15.77 -13.91
C THR A 390 16.13 -15.92 -15.41
N GLY A 391 15.13 -16.71 -15.83
CA GLY A 391 14.81 -16.87 -17.25
C GLY A 391 15.87 -17.65 -18.04
N ILE A 392 16.57 -18.56 -17.37
CA ILE A 392 17.63 -19.38 -17.97
C ILE A 392 17.00 -20.43 -18.89
N ILE A 393 17.56 -20.56 -20.09
CA ILE A 393 17.22 -21.66 -21.02
C ILE A 393 18.30 -22.73 -20.91
N ALA A 394 17.91 -23.94 -20.51
CA ALA A 394 18.82 -25.08 -20.43
C ALA A 394 18.66 -26.00 -21.65
N SER A 395 19.78 -26.41 -22.24
CA SER A 395 19.85 -27.37 -23.35
C SER A 395 20.96 -28.38 -23.10
N ALA A 396 20.83 -29.61 -23.63
CA ALA A 396 21.81 -30.66 -23.36
C ALA A 396 22.06 -31.55 -24.56
N SER A 397 23.21 -32.23 -24.52
CA SER A 397 23.62 -33.26 -25.49
C SER A 397 22.58 -34.36 -25.69
N SER A 398 21.89 -34.77 -24.63
CA SER A 398 20.80 -35.75 -24.66
C SER A 398 19.99 -35.70 -23.36
N SER A 399 18.80 -36.28 -23.36
CA SER A 399 17.95 -36.43 -22.16
C SER A 399 17.24 -37.77 -22.17
N TYR A 400 17.09 -38.37 -21.00
CA TYR A 400 16.33 -39.60 -20.82
C TYR A 400 14.88 -39.29 -20.47
N MET A 401 13.95 -39.66 -21.36
CA MET A 401 12.51 -39.50 -21.15
C MET A 401 12.13 -38.06 -20.78
N THR A 402 11.54 -37.84 -19.59
CA THR A 402 11.11 -36.55 -19.06
C THR A 402 12.13 -35.90 -18.12
N PHE A 403 13.32 -36.47 -17.95
CA PHE A 403 14.41 -35.90 -17.14
C PHE A 403 15.19 -34.88 -17.98
N GLY A 404 14.52 -33.81 -18.37
CA GLY A 404 15.05 -32.77 -19.26
C GLY A 404 16.02 -31.80 -18.58
N PRO A 405 16.86 -31.08 -19.35
CA PRO A 405 17.81 -30.11 -18.81
C PRO A 405 17.15 -28.95 -18.04
N GLU A 406 15.90 -28.62 -18.36
CA GLU A 406 15.09 -27.62 -17.67
C GLU A 406 14.93 -27.89 -16.17
N ASN A 407 15.02 -29.15 -15.76
CA ASN A 407 14.96 -29.53 -14.34
C ASN A 407 16.13 -28.96 -13.53
N THR A 408 17.23 -28.59 -14.19
CA THR A 408 18.41 -28.05 -13.49
C THR A 408 18.33 -26.56 -13.17
N ILE A 409 17.27 -25.87 -13.60
CA ILE A 409 17.10 -24.42 -13.39
C ILE A 409 15.68 -24.02 -12.98
N ASN A 410 14.79 -24.99 -12.74
CA ASN A 410 13.37 -24.73 -12.49
C ASN A 410 12.99 -24.85 -11.01
N GLY A 411 13.94 -25.19 -10.13
CA GLY A 411 13.71 -25.32 -8.70
C GLY A 411 12.78 -26.48 -8.31
N SER A 412 12.43 -27.38 -9.23
CA SER A 412 11.44 -28.45 -8.99
C SER A 412 11.83 -29.42 -7.88
N GLY A 413 13.11 -29.48 -7.53
CA GLY A 413 13.62 -30.29 -6.43
C GLY A 413 13.96 -29.52 -5.16
N LEU A 414 13.94 -28.18 -5.17
CA LEU A 414 14.35 -27.34 -4.03
C LEU A 414 13.21 -27.06 -3.05
N ASP A 415 13.53 -27.05 -1.75
CA ASP A 415 12.65 -26.52 -0.71
C ASP A 415 12.88 -25.01 -0.48
N GLU A 416 12.13 -24.44 0.47
CA GLU A 416 12.22 -23.01 0.84
C GLU A 416 13.59 -22.56 1.39
N ASN A 417 14.48 -23.51 1.71
CA ASN A 417 15.82 -23.26 2.23
C ASN A 417 16.91 -23.67 1.21
N ASP A 418 16.56 -23.79 -0.07
CA ASP A 418 17.47 -24.19 -1.15
C ASP A 418 18.08 -25.59 -0.97
N ARG A 419 17.32 -26.53 -0.41
CA ARG A 419 17.76 -27.92 -0.25
C ARG A 419 17.04 -28.81 -1.24
N HIS A 420 17.81 -29.60 -1.99
CA HIS A 420 17.29 -30.49 -3.03
C HIS A 420 16.79 -31.83 -2.47
N SER A 421 15.68 -32.32 -3.02
CA SER A 421 15.06 -33.61 -2.69
C SER A 421 15.71 -34.80 -3.40
N LEU A 422 15.18 -36.01 -3.17
CA LEU A 422 15.49 -37.26 -3.89
C LEU A 422 14.62 -37.52 -5.13
N ALA A 423 13.77 -36.57 -5.55
CA ALA A 423 12.83 -36.80 -6.63
C ALA A 423 13.54 -36.94 -7.99
N ASP A 424 13.53 -38.15 -8.57
CA ASP A 424 14.17 -38.43 -9.87
C ASP A 424 13.69 -37.47 -10.99
N ALA A 425 12.40 -37.11 -10.97
CA ALA A 425 11.79 -36.21 -11.94
C ALA A 425 12.27 -34.75 -11.84
N ALA A 426 12.96 -34.39 -10.75
CA ALA A 426 13.51 -33.07 -10.51
C ALA A 426 14.98 -32.95 -10.95
N ALA A 427 15.54 -33.98 -11.60
CA ALA A 427 16.90 -33.95 -12.12
C ALA A 427 16.93 -34.09 -13.65
N TRP A 428 18.02 -33.64 -14.25
CA TRP A 428 18.39 -33.99 -15.62
C TRP A 428 19.20 -35.29 -15.63
N LEU A 429 18.95 -36.13 -16.64
CA LEU A 429 19.72 -37.35 -16.89
C LEU A 429 19.92 -37.54 -18.39
N THR A 430 21.16 -37.82 -18.80
CA THR A 430 21.50 -38.15 -20.19
C THR A 430 20.81 -39.43 -20.68
N ALA A 431 20.54 -39.54 -21.98
CA ALA A 431 19.97 -40.75 -22.56
C ALA A 431 20.95 -41.94 -22.43
N LYS A 432 20.43 -43.15 -22.21
CA LYS A 432 21.26 -44.35 -22.12
C LYS A 432 21.99 -44.62 -23.44
N GLY A 433 23.32 -44.71 -23.38
CA GLY A 433 24.16 -44.95 -24.56
C GLY A 433 24.32 -43.75 -25.49
N ALA A 434 24.03 -42.54 -25.00
CA ALA A 434 24.27 -41.30 -25.74
C ALA A 434 25.76 -41.14 -26.10
N ALA A 435 26.02 -40.41 -27.19
CA ALA A 435 27.36 -40.11 -27.63
C ALA A 435 28.10 -39.22 -26.61
N SER A 436 29.38 -39.49 -26.41
CA SER A 436 30.27 -38.65 -25.59
C SER A 436 30.93 -37.55 -26.45
N PRO A 437 31.28 -36.40 -25.84
CA PRO A 437 31.10 -36.06 -24.43
C PRO A 437 29.66 -35.62 -24.11
N ALA A 438 29.20 -35.93 -22.90
CA ALA A 438 27.94 -35.40 -22.39
C ALA A 438 28.14 -33.95 -21.95
N TRP A 439 27.22 -33.08 -22.36
CA TRP A 439 27.23 -31.67 -21.98
C TRP A 439 25.82 -31.17 -21.68
N ILE A 440 25.75 -30.13 -20.84
CA ILE A 440 24.59 -29.28 -20.59
C ILE A 440 25.01 -27.82 -20.68
N GLN A 441 24.16 -26.98 -21.25
CA GLN A 441 24.41 -25.59 -21.57
C GLN A 441 23.24 -24.72 -21.08
N TYR A 442 23.60 -23.56 -20.55
CA TYR A 442 22.71 -22.54 -20.03
C TYR A 442 22.86 -21.28 -20.85
N GLU A 443 21.73 -20.74 -21.32
CA GLU A 443 21.63 -19.46 -22.01
C GLU A 443 20.84 -18.47 -21.13
N PHE A 444 21.38 -17.27 -21.00
CA PHE A 444 20.74 -16.16 -20.30
C PHE A 444 20.13 -15.17 -21.31
N ASP A 445 19.24 -14.29 -20.84
CA ASP A 445 18.60 -13.27 -21.68
C ASP A 445 19.59 -12.21 -22.20
N ARG A 446 20.64 -11.93 -21.41
CA ARG A 446 21.70 -10.98 -21.72
C ARG A 446 23.07 -11.46 -21.25
N VAL A 447 24.11 -10.68 -21.58
CA VAL A 447 25.43 -10.87 -20.99
C VAL A 447 25.39 -10.39 -19.54
N TYR A 448 25.65 -11.28 -18.58
CA TYR A 448 25.76 -10.95 -17.16
C TYR A 448 27.22 -10.88 -16.72
N LYS A 449 27.47 -10.11 -15.66
CA LYS A 449 28.69 -10.21 -14.86
C LYS A 449 28.53 -11.34 -13.84
N LEU A 450 28.87 -12.57 -14.24
CA LEU A 450 28.68 -13.75 -13.40
C LEU A 450 29.61 -13.70 -12.18
N HIS A 451 29.04 -13.94 -11.00
CA HIS A 451 29.76 -14.04 -9.75
C HIS A 451 30.14 -15.48 -9.45
N GLU A 452 29.15 -16.35 -9.25
CA GLU A 452 29.39 -17.77 -8.96
C GLU A 452 28.24 -18.65 -9.47
N MET A 453 28.49 -19.96 -9.55
CA MET A 453 27.48 -20.98 -9.80
C MET A 453 27.45 -21.98 -8.64
N TRP A 454 26.30 -22.14 -8.02
CA TRP A 454 26.03 -23.21 -7.05
C TRP A 454 25.55 -24.44 -7.78
N VAL A 455 25.99 -25.62 -7.32
CA VAL A 455 25.69 -26.89 -7.95
C VAL A 455 25.14 -27.89 -6.94
N TRP A 456 23.97 -28.42 -7.25
CA TRP A 456 23.43 -29.64 -6.66
C TRP A 456 23.63 -30.76 -7.67
N ASN A 457 24.55 -31.67 -7.35
CA ASN A 457 24.86 -32.80 -8.21
C ASN A 457 23.70 -33.82 -8.21
N TYR A 458 23.70 -34.78 -9.14
CA TYR A 458 22.61 -35.73 -9.31
C TYR A 458 22.24 -36.47 -8.01
N ASN A 459 21.10 -36.13 -7.41
CA ASN A 459 20.68 -36.61 -6.10
C ASN A 459 19.38 -37.41 -6.20
N THR A 460 19.50 -38.73 -6.38
CA THR A 460 18.38 -39.66 -6.47
C THR A 460 18.55 -40.80 -5.49
N PHE A 461 17.46 -41.52 -5.21
CA PHE A 461 17.46 -42.63 -4.24
C PHE A 461 18.55 -43.69 -4.54
N PHE A 462 18.83 -43.95 -5.82
CA PHE A 462 19.80 -44.95 -6.26
C PHE A 462 21.21 -44.39 -6.49
N GLU A 463 21.47 -43.10 -6.22
CA GLU A 463 22.76 -42.48 -6.50
C GLU A 463 23.93 -43.11 -5.71
N SER A 464 23.65 -43.63 -4.51
CA SER A 464 24.62 -44.39 -3.71
C SER A 464 25.15 -45.64 -4.43
N ILE A 465 24.41 -46.17 -5.41
CA ILE A 465 24.73 -47.37 -6.17
C ILE A 465 25.12 -47.03 -7.62
N LEU A 466 24.36 -46.14 -8.28
CA LEU A 466 24.50 -45.83 -9.70
C LEU A 466 25.59 -44.78 -9.97
N SER A 467 25.71 -43.79 -9.08
CA SER A 467 26.75 -42.75 -9.13
C SER A 467 26.80 -41.98 -10.46
N PHE A 468 25.64 -41.54 -10.97
CA PHE A 468 25.53 -40.83 -12.25
C PHE A 468 25.90 -39.35 -12.15
N GLY A 469 26.16 -38.80 -10.96
CA GLY A 469 26.61 -37.42 -10.82
C GLY A 469 27.91 -37.13 -11.59
N PHE A 470 28.02 -35.90 -12.08
CA PHE A 470 29.26 -35.36 -12.63
C PHE A 470 30.40 -35.45 -11.60
N LYS A 471 31.61 -35.77 -12.07
CA LYS A 471 32.82 -35.69 -11.25
C LYS A 471 33.79 -34.67 -11.84
N ASP A 472 34.58 -35.02 -12.86
CA ASP A 472 35.47 -34.07 -13.52
C ASP A 472 34.69 -33.34 -14.63
N VAL A 473 34.60 -32.02 -14.56
CA VAL A 473 33.77 -31.18 -15.46
C VAL A 473 34.61 -30.06 -16.06
N ALA A 474 34.61 -29.94 -17.38
CA ALA A 474 35.09 -28.73 -18.04
C ALA A 474 33.98 -27.67 -18.01
N VAL A 475 34.29 -26.49 -17.49
CA VAL A 475 33.39 -25.33 -17.49
C VAL A 475 33.88 -24.33 -18.52
N GLU A 476 32.99 -23.95 -19.42
CA GLU A 476 33.25 -22.98 -20.48
C GLU A 476 32.16 -21.90 -20.48
N TYR A 477 32.49 -20.71 -20.94
CA TYR A 477 31.55 -19.60 -21.05
C TYR A 477 31.72 -18.85 -22.37
N SER A 478 30.66 -18.14 -22.77
CA SER A 478 30.65 -17.34 -24.00
C SER A 478 29.73 -16.14 -23.88
N VAL A 479 30.05 -15.07 -24.59
CA VAL A 479 29.18 -13.89 -24.76
C VAL A 479 28.25 -14.00 -25.97
N ASN A 480 28.58 -14.86 -26.95
CA ASN A 480 27.89 -14.96 -28.24
C ASN A 480 27.43 -16.37 -28.61
N GLY A 481 27.81 -17.39 -27.84
CA GLY A 481 27.45 -18.79 -28.05
C GLY A 481 28.29 -19.51 -29.13
N THR A 482 29.16 -18.81 -29.84
CA THR A 482 30.03 -19.37 -30.89
C THR A 482 31.49 -19.44 -30.45
N ASP A 483 31.98 -18.41 -29.78
CA ASP A 483 33.34 -18.32 -29.27
C ASP A 483 33.37 -18.68 -27.79
N TRP A 484 33.92 -19.84 -27.47
CA TRP A 484 33.93 -20.40 -26.13
C TRP A 484 35.29 -20.19 -25.47
N THR A 485 35.27 -19.72 -24.22
CA THR A 485 36.46 -19.60 -23.38
C THR A 485 36.37 -20.62 -22.25
N SER A 486 37.44 -21.36 -22.02
CA SER A 486 37.53 -22.28 -20.88
C SER A 486 37.72 -21.48 -19.59
N LEU A 487 36.82 -21.67 -18.62
CA LEU A 487 37.01 -21.21 -17.25
C LEU A 487 38.00 -22.12 -16.53
N GLY A 488 37.89 -23.43 -16.75
CA GLY A 488 38.78 -24.44 -16.17
C GLY A 488 38.11 -25.81 -16.05
N ASP A 489 38.82 -26.71 -15.40
CA ASP A 489 38.32 -28.03 -15.03
C ASP A 489 38.08 -28.07 -13.53
N PHE A 490 36.92 -28.61 -13.12
CA PHE A 490 36.47 -28.62 -11.74
C PHE A 490 35.99 -30.02 -11.36
N GLU A 491 36.25 -30.42 -10.11
CA GLU A 491 35.66 -31.63 -9.53
C GLU A 491 34.36 -31.26 -8.81
N PHE A 492 33.24 -31.84 -9.23
CA PHE A 492 31.96 -31.68 -8.55
C PHE A 492 31.80 -32.74 -7.46
N ALA A 493 31.48 -32.31 -6.25
CA ALA A 493 31.26 -33.21 -5.13
C ALA A 493 30.08 -34.17 -5.40
N LYS A 494 30.20 -35.41 -4.93
CA LYS A 494 29.13 -36.39 -5.05
C LYS A 494 27.92 -35.97 -4.21
N ALA A 495 26.72 -36.16 -4.73
CA ALA A 495 25.50 -35.96 -3.95
C ALA A 495 25.36 -37.01 -2.83
N PRO A 496 24.70 -36.68 -1.70
CA PRO A 496 24.57 -37.57 -0.55
C PRO A 496 23.55 -38.70 -0.76
N ALA A 497 22.71 -38.64 -1.79
CA ALA A 497 21.55 -39.51 -1.98
C ALA A 497 20.55 -39.41 -0.81
N ALA A 498 20.30 -38.19 -0.33
CA ALA A 498 19.40 -37.90 0.78
C ALA A 498 18.54 -36.65 0.49
N ASP A 499 17.36 -36.57 1.10
CA ASP A 499 16.56 -35.34 1.11
C ASP A 499 17.26 -34.26 1.95
N GLY A 500 16.97 -32.99 1.63
CA GLY A 500 17.59 -31.86 2.33
C GLY A 500 19.03 -31.60 1.87
N TYR A 501 19.38 -31.96 0.63
CA TYR A 501 20.72 -31.79 0.07
C TYR A 501 21.02 -30.32 -0.28
N GLU A 502 21.90 -29.67 0.48
CA GLU A 502 22.44 -28.34 0.17
C GLU A 502 23.44 -28.39 -0.98
N HIS A 503 23.63 -27.29 -1.72
CA HIS A 503 24.68 -27.23 -2.72
C HIS A 503 26.03 -27.48 -2.04
N ASN A 504 26.86 -28.34 -2.62
CA ASN A 504 28.15 -28.72 -2.04
C ASN A 504 29.30 -28.49 -3.01
N THR A 505 29.04 -27.81 -4.12
CA THR A 505 30.04 -27.35 -5.08
C THR A 505 29.67 -25.93 -5.51
N THR A 506 30.67 -25.04 -5.48
CA THR A 506 30.57 -23.64 -5.87
C THR A 506 31.67 -23.34 -6.86
N ILE A 507 31.32 -22.76 -8.00
CA ILE A 507 32.26 -22.37 -9.05
C ILE A 507 32.30 -20.84 -9.14
N ASP A 508 33.45 -20.25 -8.82
CA ASP A 508 33.68 -18.80 -8.91
C ASP A 508 33.96 -18.40 -10.37
N PHE A 509 33.19 -17.43 -10.87
CA PHE A 509 33.37 -16.84 -12.20
C PHE A 509 34.21 -15.56 -12.16
N THR A 510 34.61 -15.07 -10.99
CA THR A 510 35.48 -13.90 -10.80
C THR A 510 34.95 -12.61 -11.45
N GLY A 511 33.64 -12.51 -11.68
CA GLY A 511 33.02 -11.37 -12.35
C GLY A 511 33.15 -11.38 -13.87
N LEU A 512 33.28 -12.55 -14.51
CA LEU A 512 33.39 -12.67 -15.97
C LEU A 512 32.07 -12.34 -16.67
N ALA A 513 32.18 -11.73 -17.85
CA ALA A 513 31.05 -11.44 -18.72
C ALA A 513 30.65 -12.69 -19.52
N ALA A 514 29.42 -13.18 -19.34
CA ALA A 514 28.92 -14.34 -20.05
C ALA A 514 27.41 -14.25 -20.30
N LYS A 515 26.98 -14.70 -21.48
CA LYS A 515 25.57 -14.99 -21.80
C LYS A 515 25.29 -16.50 -21.82
N TYR A 516 26.34 -17.29 -22.01
CA TYR A 516 26.26 -18.75 -22.08
C TYR A 516 27.27 -19.38 -21.14
N VAL A 517 26.87 -20.47 -20.48
CA VAL A 517 27.76 -21.36 -19.73
C VAL A 517 27.51 -22.80 -20.18
N ARG A 518 28.58 -23.56 -20.40
CA ARG A 518 28.52 -24.98 -20.77
C ARG A 518 29.32 -25.81 -19.79
N LEU A 519 28.71 -26.88 -19.30
CA LEU A 519 29.32 -27.91 -18.48
C LEU A 519 29.51 -29.16 -19.33
N THR A 520 30.75 -29.60 -19.51
CA THR A 520 31.07 -30.81 -20.27
C THR A 520 31.67 -31.86 -19.34
N ALA A 521 31.02 -33.01 -19.24
CA ALA A 521 31.49 -34.11 -18.41
C ALA A 521 32.76 -34.74 -19.00
N LYS A 522 33.84 -34.75 -18.22
CA LYS A 522 35.03 -35.57 -18.47
C LYS A 522 34.94 -36.94 -17.79
N SER A 523 34.33 -36.98 -16.60
CA SER A 523 34.08 -38.20 -15.84
C SER A 523 32.86 -38.06 -14.92
N GLY A 524 32.39 -39.19 -14.38
CA GLY A 524 31.32 -39.27 -13.39
C GLY A 524 31.78 -40.08 -12.18
N TRP A 525 31.01 -40.07 -11.11
CA TRP A 525 31.35 -40.83 -9.90
C TRP A 525 31.23 -42.36 -10.08
N GLY A 526 30.44 -42.79 -11.06
CA GLY A 526 30.21 -44.18 -11.43
C GLY A 526 31.02 -44.63 -12.64
N THR A 527 30.91 -45.92 -12.96
CA THR A 527 31.60 -46.54 -14.12
C THR A 527 30.74 -46.56 -15.39
N SER A 528 29.47 -46.13 -15.31
CA SER A 528 28.58 -45.99 -16.46
C SER A 528 28.92 -44.73 -17.27
N GLN A 529 28.69 -44.76 -18.57
CA GLN A 529 28.77 -43.56 -19.43
C GLN A 529 27.45 -42.76 -19.42
N GLN A 530 26.77 -42.73 -18.28
CA GLN A 530 25.53 -41.97 -18.11
C GLN A 530 25.73 -40.96 -16.98
N PHE A 531 25.30 -39.74 -17.24
CA PHE A 531 25.50 -38.59 -16.37
C PHE A 531 24.19 -37.88 -16.07
N GLY A 532 24.06 -37.32 -14.87
CA GLY A 532 22.95 -36.47 -14.48
C GLY A 532 23.40 -35.28 -13.63
N LEU A 533 22.46 -34.36 -13.43
CA LEU A 533 22.62 -33.15 -12.61
C LEU A 533 21.26 -32.79 -12.00
N SER A 534 21.23 -32.36 -10.75
CA SER A 534 19.97 -32.01 -10.09
C SER A 534 19.59 -30.55 -10.34
N GLU A 535 20.42 -29.61 -9.90
CA GLU A 535 20.12 -28.17 -10.01
C GLU A 535 21.42 -27.36 -10.11
N VAL A 536 21.36 -26.23 -10.80
CA VAL A 536 22.39 -25.18 -10.74
C VAL A 536 21.73 -23.83 -10.50
N ARG A 537 22.45 -22.95 -9.80
CA ARG A 537 22.05 -21.55 -9.64
C ARG A 537 23.20 -20.64 -10.00
N PHE A 538 22.99 -19.76 -10.96
CA PHE A 538 23.95 -18.73 -11.34
C PHE A 538 23.65 -17.45 -10.56
N LEU A 539 24.65 -16.91 -9.89
CA LEU A 539 24.61 -15.61 -9.23
C LEU A 539 25.38 -14.59 -10.07
N TYR A 540 24.89 -13.36 -10.14
CA TYR A 540 25.54 -12.27 -10.87
C TYR A 540 25.65 -11.00 -10.04
N THR A 541 26.66 -10.19 -10.34
CA THR A 541 26.79 -8.82 -9.83
C THR A 541 26.04 -7.87 -10.77
N PRO A 542 25.07 -7.06 -10.29
CA PRO A 542 24.33 -6.15 -11.17
C PRO A 542 25.22 -5.04 -11.73
N ALA A 543 25.78 -5.25 -12.90
CA ALA A 543 26.68 -4.29 -13.54
C ALA A 543 25.92 -3.26 -14.41
N HIS A 544 24.69 -3.57 -14.80
CA HIS A 544 23.84 -2.72 -15.63
C HIS A 544 23.00 -1.76 -14.78
N ALA A 545 22.66 -0.60 -15.35
CA ALA A 545 21.58 0.21 -14.84
C ALA A 545 20.25 -0.54 -14.96
N ARG A 546 19.41 -0.47 -13.92
CA ARG A 546 18.13 -1.20 -13.83
C ARG A 546 17.06 -0.34 -13.15
N GLU A 547 15.82 -0.83 -13.13
CA GLU A 547 14.69 -0.18 -12.43
C GLU A 547 14.52 1.31 -12.80
N PRO A 548 14.25 1.61 -14.08
CA PRO A 548 14.08 2.99 -14.53
C PRO A 548 12.85 3.64 -13.90
N VAL A 549 12.97 4.93 -13.60
CA VAL A 549 11.87 5.84 -13.27
C VAL A 549 11.89 6.98 -14.31
N PRO A 550 10.78 7.24 -15.02
CA PRO A 550 9.56 6.43 -15.07
C PRO A 550 9.83 4.98 -15.47
N ALA A 551 8.95 4.08 -15.02
CA ALA A 551 8.97 2.69 -15.47
C ALA A 551 8.95 2.64 -17.00
N SER A 552 9.64 1.65 -17.58
CA SER A 552 9.65 1.50 -19.03
C SER A 552 8.22 1.34 -19.56
N GLU A 553 7.95 1.97 -20.70
CA GLU A 553 6.64 2.06 -21.34
C GLU A 553 5.58 2.87 -20.57
N ALA A 554 5.97 3.64 -19.55
CA ALA A 554 5.05 4.52 -18.84
C ALA A 554 4.41 5.56 -19.77
N THR A 555 3.13 5.84 -19.57
CA THR A 555 2.35 6.82 -20.35
C THR A 555 1.86 7.96 -19.46
N GLY A 556 1.49 9.10 -20.05
CA GLY A 556 0.99 10.25 -19.30
C GLY A 556 2.06 10.93 -18.42
N VAL A 557 3.34 10.73 -18.73
CA VAL A 557 4.44 11.28 -17.95
C VAL A 557 4.48 12.81 -18.10
N ASN A 558 4.67 13.54 -17.00
CA ASN A 558 4.83 15.00 -17.07
C ASN A 558 6.15 15.34 -17.81
N PRO A 559 6.17 16.26 -18.79
CA PRO A 559 7.40 16.64 -19.48
C PRO A 559 8.53 17.18 -18.58
N ASN A 560 8.22 17.62 -17.35
CA ASN A 560 9.20 18.02 -16.33
C ASN A 560 9.70 16.84 -15.48
N VAL A 561 9.55 15.62 -15.96
CA VAL A 561 9.98 14.41 -15.25
C VAL A 561 11.49 14.40 -15.00
N THR A 562 11.89 13.92 -13.84
CA THR A 562 13.27 13.52 -13.57
C THR A 562 13.41 12.04 -13.83
N LEU A 563 14.33 11.67 -14.72
CA LEU A 563 14.67 10.28 -14.97
C LEU A 563 15.61 9.80 -13.85
N SER A 564 15.37 8.64 -13.27
CA SER A 564 16.31 7.99 -12.35
C SER A 564 16.39 6.50 -12.60
N TRP A 565 17.44 5.86 -12.12
CA TRP A 565 17.65 4.42 -12.26
C TRP A 565 18.49 3.92 -11.09
N ARG A 566 18.48 2.62 -10.91
CA ARG A 566 19.37 1.93 -9.97
C ARG A 566 20.70 1.64 -10.66
N SER A 567 21.78 2.22 -10.14
CA SER A 567 23.09 2.11 -10.77
C SER A 567 23.65 0.70 -10.81
N GLY A 568 24.49 0.47 -11.81
CA GLY A 568 25.42 -0.64 -11.82
C GLY A 568 26.33 -0.60 -10.59
N ARG A 569 26.53 -1.74 -9.95
CA ARG A 569 27.20 -1.86 -8.64
C ARG A 569 28.64 -1.37 -8.60
N GLU A 570 29.31 -1.45 -9.74
CA GLU A 570 30.69 -1.02 -9.92
C GLU A 570 30.78 0.23 -10.81
N ALA A 571 29.66 0.86 -11.13
CA ALA A 571 29.65 2.07 -11.94
C ALA A 571 30.40 3.20 -11.21
N VAL A 572 31.27 3.88 -11.94
CA VAL A 572 31.95 5.09 -11.49
C VAL A 572 31.34 6.33 -12.13
N SER A 573 30.74 6.18 -13.32
CA SER A 573 30.04 7.25 -14.02
C SER A 573 28.99 6.68 -14.97
N HIS A 574 28.05 7.54 -15.39
CA HIS A 574 26.93 7.15 -16.25
C HIS A 574 27.00 7.90 -17.58
N LYS A 575 26.67 7.22 -18.68
CA LYS A 575 26.34 7.87 -19.96
C LYS A 575 24.88 7.61 -20.30
N LEU A 576 24.09 8.67 -20.38
CA LEU A 576 22.66 8.59 -20.67
C LEU A 576 22.40 9.03 -22.11
N TYR A 577 21.70 8.19 -22.85
CA TYR A 577 21.23 8.47 -24.21
C TYR A 577 19.72 8.63 -24.17
N LEU A 578 19.19 9.72 -24.69
CA LEU A 578 17.75 10.04 -24.70
C LEU A 578 17.38 10.64 -26.06
N GLY A 579 16.29 10.17 -26.66
CA GLY A 579 15.81 10.67 -27.93
C GLY A 579 14.48 10.07 -28.36
N THR A 580 13.93 10.55 -29.48
CA THR A 580 12.66 10.05 -30.04
C THR A 580 12.86 8.97 -31.10
N ASP A 581 14.07 8.82 -31.64
CA ASP A 581 14.45 7.73 -32.53
C ASP A 581 14.94 6.53 -31.72
N ARG A 582 14.10 5.49 -31.66
CA ARG A 582 14.38 4.24 -30.94
C ARG A 582 15.71 3.61 -31.35
N GLN A 583 16.01 3.57 -32.65
CA GLN A 583 17.20 2.90 -33.16
C GLN A 583 18.45 3.73 -32.88
N ALA A 584 18.37 5.04 -33.08
CA ALA A 584 19.50 5.92 -32.80
C ALA A 584 19.92 5.88 -31.31
N VAL A 585 18.95 5.77 -30.39
CA VAL A 585 19.20 5.58 -28.96
C VAL A 585 19.75 4.19 -28.68
N ALA A 586 19.18 3.13 -29.27
CA ALA A 586 19.67 1.76 -29.13
C ALA A 586 21.13 1.63 -29.58
N ASP A 587 21.51 2.28 -30.68
CA ASP A 587 22.87 2.28 -31.22
C ASP A 587 23.80 3.29 -30.52
N GLY A 588 23.29 4.11 -29.60
CA GLY A 588 24.06 5.13 -28.88
C GLY A 588 24.61 6.24 -29.79
N THR A 589 23.91 6.56 -30.87
CA THR A 589 24.33 7.58 -31.86
C THR A 589 23.80 8.98 -31.56
N VAL A 590 22.80 9.09 -30.68
CA VAL A 590 22.36 10.38 -30.13
C VAL A 590 23.41 10.95 -29.16
N PRO A 591 23.46 12.28 -28.95
CA PRO A 591 24.35 12.86 -27.95
C PRO A 591 24.11 12.28 -26.56
N ALA A 592 25.20 11.90 -25.89
CA ALA A 592 25.14 11.38 -24.52
C ALA A 592 25.21 12.52 -23.49
N ALA A 593 24.38 12.45 -22.47
CA ALA A 593 24.56 13.17 -21.22
C ALA A 593 25.47 12.37 -20.27
N THR A 594 26.16 13.06 -19.35
CA THR A 594 27.02 12.44 -18.33
C THR A 594 26.62 12.96 -16.94
N PRO A 595 25.49 12.49 -16.39
CA PRO A 595 25.04 12.91 -15.08
C PRO A 595 26.01 12.42 -13.99
N GLY A 596 26.21 13.23 -12.95
CA GLY A 596 27.08 12.91 -11.82
C GLY A 596 26.43 11.99 -10.77
N GLN A 597 25.15 11.67 -10.93
CA GLN A 597 24.35 10.80 -10.08
C GLN A 597 23.46 9.92 -10.96
N ALA A 598 22.80 8.92 -10.36
CA ALA A 598 21.84 8.02 -11.01
C ALA A 598 20.49 8.69 -11.33
N SER A 599 20.54 9.96 -11.73
CA SER A 599 19.39 10.82 -11.99
C SER A 599 19.72 11.86 -13.05
N TYR A 600 18.74 12.19 -13.88
CA TYR A 600 18.86 13.14 -14.98
C TYR A 600 17.53 13.84 -15.23
N ALA A 601 17.50 15.17 -15.10
CA ALA A 601 16.37 16.01 -15.48
C ALA A 601 16.59 16.55 -16.91
N PRO A 602 15.83 16.08 -17.93
CA PRO A 602 15.93 16.62 -19.27
C PRO A 602 15.51 18.10 -19.30
N SER A 603 16.19 18.93 -20.11
CA SER A 603 15.93 20.37 -20.14
C SER A 603 14.58 20.76 -20.73
N SER A 604 14.02 19.92 -21.60
CA SER A 604 12.70 20.12 -22.22
C SER A 604 12.27 18.84 -22.94
N LEU A 605 11.15 18.27 -22.53
CA LEU A 605 10.46 17.22 -23.29
C LEU A 605 9.20 17.82 -23.93
N GLU A 606 8.84 17.32 -25.11
CA GLU A 606 7.63 17.72 -25.82
C GLU A 606 6.43 16.92 -25.31
N PHE A 607 5.25 17.54 -25.28
CA PHE A 607 3.99 16.84 -24.97
C PHE A 607 3.64 15.81 -26.06
N GLY A 608 2.86 14.79 -25.71
CA GLY A 608 2.36 13.75 -26.61
C GLY A 608 3.45 12.94 -27.33
N THR A 609 4.69 13.00 -26.84
CA THR A 609 5.86 12.42 -27.51
C THR A 609 6.37 11.19 -26.76
N THR A 610 6.79 10.17 -27.52
CA THR A 610 7.45 8.99 -26.97
C THR A 610 8.96 9.16 -27.04
N TYR A 611 9.61 9.00 -25.90
CA TYR A 611 11.05 9.04 -25.75
C TYR A 611 11.59 7.64 -25.44
N TYR A 612 12.75 7.34 -25.98
CA TYR A 612 13.54 6.16 -25.70
C TYR A 612 14.83 6.59 -25.01
N TRP A 613 15.27 5.79 -24.07
CA TRP A 613 16.51 6.07 -23.36
C TRP A 613 17.20 4.80 -22.87
N LYS A 614 18.52 4.91 -22.71
CA LYS A 614 19.36 3.89 -22.09
C LYS A 614 20.47 4.54 -21.30
N VAL A 615 21.00 3.80 -20.34
CA VAL A 615 22.17 4.20 -19.56
C VAL A 615 23.28 3.19 -19.78
N VAL A 616 24.48 3.72 -20.01
CA VAL A 616 25.71 2.92 -20.03
C VAL A 616 26.49 3.22 -18.76
N GLU A 617 26.66 2.19 -17.95
CA GLU A 617 27.43 2.23 -16.71
C GLU A 617 28.91 2.05 -17.02
N ILE A 618 29.74 3.01 -16.58
CA ILE A 618 31.16 3.07 -16.95
C ILE A 618 32.04 2.91 -15.71
N ASN A 619 33.03 2.03 -15.83
CA ASN A 619 34.16 1.90 -14.92
C ASN A 619 35.43 1.57 -15.72
N ASP A 620 36.28 2.57 -15.95
CA ASP A 620 37.50 2.42 -16.76
C ASP A 620 38.56 1.47 -16.15
N ALA A 621 38.47 1.21 -14.85
CA ALA A 621 39.37 0.28 -14.14
C ALA A 621 38.88 -1.18 -14.21
N ALA A 622 37.62 -1.41 -14.59
CA ALA A 622 37.03 -2.74 -14.68
C ALA A 622 37.17 -3.36 -16.09
N SER A 623 36.94 -4.67 -16.18
CA SER A 623 36.79 -5.37 -17.46
C SER A 623 35.57 -6.30 -17.38
N PRO A 624 34.55 -6.12 -18.24
CA PRO A 624 34.35 -5.03 -19.20
C PRO A 624 34.26 -3.63 -18.57
N LYS A 625 34.66 -2.62 -19.33
CA LYS A 625 34.66 -1.21 -18.89
C LYS A 625 33.28 -0.54 -18.88
N ALA A 626 32.34 -1.11 -19.63
CA ALA A 626 31.05 -0.51 -19.90
C ALA A 626 29.96 -1.60 -19.91
N TRP A 627 28.81 -1.28 -19.32
CA TRP A 627 27.63 -2.15 -19.27
C TRP A 627 26.40 -1.35 -19.68
N GLU A 628 25.76 -1.75 -20.78
CA GLU A 628 24.58 -1.07 -21.31
C GLU A 628 23.30 -1.62 -20.67
N SER A 629 22.40 -0.74 -20.25
CA SER A 629 21.06 -1.11 -19.79
C SER A 629 20.20 -1.68 -20.91
N ASP A 630 19.01 -2.16 -20.56
CA ASP A 630 17.93 -2.29 -21.55
C ASP A 630 17.56 -0.94 -22.15
N LEU A 631 16.93 -0.99 -23.33
CA LEU A 631 16.32 0.17 -23.94
C LEU A 631 14.94 0.42 -23.31
N TRP A 632 14.83 1.51 -22.57
CA TRP A 632 13.59 1.93 -21.93
C TRP A 632 12.86 2.97 -22.75
N SER A 633 11.56 3.14 -22.49
CA SER A 633 10.74 4.17 -23.13
C SER A 633 9.75 4.79 -22.17
N PHE A 634 9.21 5.96 -22.51
CA PHE A 634 8.02 6.53 -21.90
C PHE A 634 7.33 7.51 -22.86
N SER A 635 6.05 7.76 -22.66
CA SER A 635 5.27 8.74 -23.41
C SER A 635 4.78 9.85 -22.48
N THR A 636 5.03 11.09 -22.85
CA THR A 636 4.56 12.26 -22.09
C THR A 636 3.05 12.46 -22.24
N THR A 637 2.40 13.12 -21.28
CA THR A 637 1.01 13.59 -21.45
C THR A 637 0.87 14.44 -22.73
N GLU A 638 -0.30 14.39 -23.38
CA GLU A 638 -0.56 15.13 -24.64
C GLU A 638 -0.72 16.64 -24.40
N PHE A 639 -1.08 17.02 -23.18
CA PHE A 639 -1.22 18.40 -22.76
C PHE A 639 -1.09 18.48 -21.24
N LEU A 640 -0.76 19.67 -20.75
CA LEU A 640 -0.95 20.04 -19.34
C LEU A 640 -2.19 20.91 -19.28
N ALA A 641 -3.21 20.48 -18.54
CA ALA A 641 -4.34 21.34 -18.21
C ALA A 641 -3.83 22.44 -17.26
N ILE A 642 -3.60 23.64 -17.79
CA ILE A 642 -3.19 24.81 -16.99
C ILE A 642 -4.38 25.34 -16.19
N ASP A 643 -5.58 25.30 -16.79
CA ASP A 643 -6.86 25.59 -16.15
C ASP A 643 -7.97 24.78 -16.86
N ASN A 644 -8.94 24.26 -16.10
CA ASN A 644 -10.06 23.50 -16.64
C ASN A 644 -11.25 24.43 -16.88
N PHE A 645 -11.25 25.14 -18.01
CA PHE A 645 -12.34 26.04 -18.37
C PHE A 645 -13.73 25.38 -18.40
N GLU A 646 -13.79 24.05 -18.60
CA GLU A 646 -15.03 23.28 -18.58
C GLU A 646 -15.64 23.13 -17.18
N SER A 647 -14.87 23.45 -16.13
CA SER A 647 -15.37 23.46 -14.75
C SER A 647 -16.15 24.73 -14.39
N TYR A 648 -16.05 25.79 -15.19
CA TYR A 648 -16.77 27.04 -14.94
C TYR A 648 -18.26 26.91 -15.30
N ALA A 649 -19.12 27.42 -14.41
CA ALA A 649 -20.57 27.36 -14.50
C ALA A 649 -21.21 28.74 -14.27
N ASN A 650 -22.54 28.82 -14.40
CA ASN A 650 -23.28 30.05 -14.16
C ASN A 650 -23.55 30.31 -12.66
N GLU A 651 -23.34 29.28 -11.85
CA GLU A 651 -23.65 29.25 -10.42
C GLU A 651 -22.37 29.29 -9.58
N SER A 652 -22.47 29.95 -8.42
CA SER A 652 -21.42 29.96 -7.41
C SER A 652 -21.21 28.53 -6.86
N PRO A 653 -19.96 28.11 -6.55
CA PRO A 653 -18.73 28.89 -6.57
C PRO A 653 -17.96 28.85 -7.91
N ASN A 654 -18.52 28.24 -8.96
CA ASN A 654 -17.81 27.95 -10.20
C ASN A 654 -17.95 29.06 -11.25
N ARG A 655 -18.36 30.27 -10.87
CA ARG A 655 -18.46 31.36 -11.85
C ARG A 655 -17.07 31.82 -12.23
N LEU A 656 -16.83 31.99 -13.54
CA LEU A 656 -15.51 32.36 -14.05
C LEU A 656 -14.94 33.61 -13.36
N PHE A 657 -15.75 34.66 -13.15
CA PHE A 657 -15.33 35.90 -12.48
C PHE A 657 -15.09 35.78 -10.96
N GLN A 658 -15.48 34.65 -10.33
CA GLN A 658 -15.11 34.34 -8.94
C GLN A 658 -13.69 33.76 -8.84
N ALA A 659 -13.24 33.07 -9.89
CA ALA A 659 -11.89 32.52 -10.00
C ALA A 659 -10.90 33.51 -10.65
N TRP A 660 -11.34 34.17 -11.73
CA TRP A 660 -10.58 35.13 -12.50
C TRP A 660 -10.97 36.54 -12.04
N ILE A 661 -10.25 37.04 -11.03
CA ILE A 661 -10.45 38.39 -10.48
C ILE A 661 -9.83 39.40 -11.44
N ASP A 662 -10.42 39.54 -12.63
CA ASP A 662 -10.19 40.69 -13.49
C ASP A 662 -11.50 41.46 -13.65
N GLY A 663 -11.46 42.77 -13.40
CA GLY A 663 -12.49 43.70 -13.84
C GLY A 663 -13.81 43.73 -13.06
N TYR A 664 -14.54 42.62 -13.05
CA TYR A 664 -15.96 42.57 -12.67
C TYR A 664 -16.17 42.20 -11.21
N GLY A 665 -16.92 43.03 -10.49
CA GLY A 665 -17.31 42.74 -9.12
C GLY A 665 -18.41 41.69 -9.04
N PHE A 666 -18.48 40.97 -7.92
CA PHE A 666 -19.55 40.04 -7.60
C PHE A 666 -20.09 40.30 -6.19
N SER A 667 -21.41 40.14 -6.03
CA SER A 667 -22.08 40.32 -4.74
C SER A 667 -21.75 39.22 -3.75
N GLU A 668 -21.99 39.50 -2.48
CA GLU A 668 -21.96 38.50 -1.41
C GLU A 668 -22.86 37.31 -1.75
N ASP A 669 -22.38 36.09 -1.51
CA ASP A 669 -23.17 34.85 -1.55
C ASP A 669 -22.69 33.84 -0.50
N GLU A 670 -23.33 32.68 -0.42
CA GLU A 670 -23.04 31.62 0.56
C GLU A 670 -21.58 31.14 0.52
N PHE A 671 -20.92 31.22 -0.64
CA PHE A 671 -19.52 30.81 -0.81
C PHE A 671 -18.54 31.99 -0.69
N PHE A 672 -18.97 33.20 -1.03
CA PHE A 672 -18.19 34.43 -0.94
C PHE A 672 -18.91 35.48 -0.11
N PRO A 673 -18.84 35.39 1.24
CA PRO A 673 -19.70 36.18 2.14
C PRO A 673 -19.37 37.68 2.16
N THR A 674 -18.25 38.10 1.57
CA THR A 674 -17.85 39.52 1.46
C THR A 674 -17.96 40.05 0.02
N GLY A 675 -18.30 39.19 -0.95
CA GLY A 675 -18.22 39.51 -2.37
C GLY A 675 -16.84 40.02 -2.78
N ASN A 676 -16.77 40.67 -3.95
CA ASN A 676 -15.62 41.45 -4.39
C ASN A 676 -16.13 42.64 -5.22
N PRO A 677 -15.77 43.89 -4.91
CA PRO A 677 -16.23 45.05 -5.68
C PRO A 677 -15.64 45.14 -7.11
N GLY A 678 -14.66 44.31 -7.45
CA GLY A 678 -13.90 44.42 -8.70
C GLY A 678 -12.95 45.63 -8.69
N ASN A 679 -12.30 45.91 -9.81
CA ASN A 679 -11.35 47.03 -9.95
C ASN A 679 -11.98 48.29 -10.58
N GLY A 680 -13.30 48.28 -10.84
CA GLY A 680 -14.05 49.40 -11.39
C GLY A 680 -13.87 49.63 -12.90
N THR A 681 -13.20 48.74 -13.63
CA THR A 681 -13.05 48.89 -15.09
C THR A 681 -14.23 48.34 -15.88
N GLY A 682 -15.05 47.48 -15.27
CA GLY A 682 -16.18 46.82 -15.95
C GLY A 682 -15.76 45.75 -16.96
N ALA A 683 -14.47 45.40 -17.02
CA ALA A 683 -14.01 44.26 -17.81
C ALA A 683 -14.65 42.98 -17.25
N ALA A 684 -15.25 42.18 -18.12
CA ALA A 684 -15.81 40.89 -17.78
C ALA A 684 -15.30 39.87 -18.79
N VAL A 685 -14.91 38.72 -18.29
CA VAL A 685 -14.50 37.60 -19.12
C VAL A 685 -15.69 36.66 -19.29
N GLY A 686 -16.12 36.45 -20.54
CA GLY A 686 -17.31 35.67 -20.88
C GLY A 686 -18.52 36.52 -21.31
N HIS A 687 -19.65 35.85 -21.53
CA HIS A 687 -20.91 36.48 -21.93
C HIS A 687 -21.64 37.10 -20.75
N ASP A 688 -22.22 38.29 -20.97
CA ASP A 688 -23.25 38.82 -20.09
C ASP A 688 -24.54 38.00 -20.28
N ILE A 689 -24.85 37.20 -19.26
CA ILE A 689 -26.05 36.36 -19.21
C ILE A 689 -27.13 36.93 -18.27
N TRP A 690 -26.85 38.03 -17.58
CA TRP A 690 -27.67 38.55 -16.49
C TRP A 690 -28.40 39.85 -16.87
N THR A 691 -27.94 40.57 -17.89
CA THR A 691 -28.62 41.76 -18.39
C THR A 691 -29.73 41.42 -19.37
N ALA A 692 -30.98 41.70 -18.99
CA ALA A 692 -32.15 41.51 -19.84
C ALA A 692 -32.02 42.31 -21.14
N GLY A 693 -32.17 41.62 -22.29
CA GLY A 693 -32.03 42.21 -23.62
C GLY A 693 -30.69 41.94 -24.31
N THR A 694 -29.72 41.32 -23.63
CA THR A 694 -28.50 40.83 -24.27
C THR A 694 -28.76 39.51 -25.03
N PRO A 695 -28.02 39.22 -26.11
CA PRO A 695 -28.20 38.00 -26.90
C PRO A 695 -28.05 36.69 -26.10
N GLN A 696 -27.33 36.74 -24.97
CA GLN A 696 -26.99 35.59 -24.14
C GLN A 696 -27.73 35.59 -22.79
N PHE A 697 -28.71 36.47 -22.59
CA PHE A 697 -29.52 36.50 -21.38
C PHE A 697 -30.11 35.12 -21.05
N GLY A 698 -29.84 34.63 -19.84
CA GLY A 698 -30.25 33.30 -19.37
C GLY A 698 -29.50 32.11 -19.97
N LYS A 699 -28.39 32.32 -20.67
CA LYS A 699 -27.54 31.26 -21.25
C LYS A 699 -26.26 31.04 -20.41
N THR A 700 -25.22 30.46 -20.98
CA THR A 700 -23.94 30.16 -20.32
C THR A 700 -22.94 31.33 -20.41
N ILE A 701 -22.22 31.60 -19.32
CA ILE A 701 -21.16 32.64 -19.26
C ILE A 701 -20.03 32.31 -20.25
N VAL A 702 -19.80 31.04 -20.54
CA VAL A 702 -18.85 30.57 -21.57
C VAL A 702 -19.60 30.04 -22.79
N GLU A 703 -18.94 29.99 -23.95
CA GLU A 703 -19.52 29.44 -25.19
C GLU A 703 -19.93 27.96 -24.99
N ALA A 704 -21.20 27.63 -25.30
CA ALA A 704 -21.76 26.29 -25.13
C ALA A 704 -21.80 25.43 -26.42
N THR A 705 -21.47 26.03 -27.57
CA THR A 705 -21.53 25.35 -28.88
C THR A 705 -20.18 25.45 -29.57
N ILE A 706 -19.64 24.33 -30.03
CA ILE A 706 -18.35 24.27 -30.73
C ILE A 706 -18.49 24.96 -32.09
N VAL A 707 -17.92 26.16 -32.25
CA VAL A 707 -17.80 26.83 -33.55
C VAL A 707 -16.32 26.82 -33.96
N ASN A 708 -15.96 25.79 -34.74
CA ASN A 708 -14.67 25.53 -35.38
C ASN A 708 -13.51 25.08 -34.47
N GLY A 709 -13.13 23.80 -34.57
CA GLY A 709 -11.78 23.31 -34.27
C GLY A 709 -11.35 23.33 -32.80
N GLY A 710 -12.01 22.55 -31.93
CA GLY A 710 -11.33 21.93 -30.78
C GLY A 710 -10.94 22.81 -29.57
N SER A 711 -11.36 24.06 -29.47
CA SER A 711 -11.20 24.85 -28.24
C SER A 711 -12.37 25.81 -28.07
N LYS A 712 -13.06 25.81 -26.92
CA LYS A 712 -13.91 26.94 -26.52
C LYS A 712 -13.05 28.20 -26.57
N SER A 713 -13.50 29.23 -27.29
CA SER A 713 -12.79 30.51 -27.34
C SER A 713 -13.43 31.49 -26.35
N MET A 714 -12.61 32.31 -25.69
CA MET A 714 -13.08 33.37 -24.79
C MET A 714 -13.27 34.66 -25.60
N PRO A 715 -14.50 35.10 -25.85
CA PRO A 715 -14.70 36.41 -26.45
C PRO A 715 -14.35 37.48 -25.42
N LEU A 716 -13.24 38.18 -25.64
CA LEU A 716 -12.94 39.43 -24.94
C LEU A 716 -13.79 40.53 -25.58
N TYR A 717 -14.81 41.03 -24.87
CA TYR A 717 -15.52 42.26 -25.25
C TYR A 717 -14.97 43.42 -24.42
N TYR A 718 -14.52 44.48 -25.09
CA TYR A 718 -14.18 45.76 -24.47
C TYR A 718 -15.39 46.69 -24.39
#